data_AF-A0A7G2FLE3-F1
#
_entry.id   AF-A0A7G2FLE3-F1
#
_cell.length_a   1.000
_cell.length_b   1.000
_cell.length_c   1.000
_cell.angle_alpha   90.00
_cell.angle_beta   90.00
_cell.angle_gamma   90.00
#
_symmetry.space_group_name_H-M   'P 1'
#
loop_
_entity.id
_entity.type
_entity.pdbx_description
1 polymer ?
#
loop_
_entity_poly.entity_id
_entity_poly.type
_entity_poly.pdbx_seq_one_letter_code
_entity_poly.pdbx_strand_id
1 'polypeptide(L)'
;MLNSSYLSFALIFFCCILFSALASSLPVSDPELVVEEVHRKINESISRRKLGFFSCGSGNPIDDCWRCDKDWEKNRKRLADCGIGFGKNAIGGRDGEIYVVTDPGNDDPVNPRPGTLRYAVIQDEPLWIIFKRDMTIQLKEELIMNSFKTLDGRGASVHISGGPCITIQYVTNIIIHGLHIHDCKQGGNTYVRDSPEHYGYRTVSDGDGVSIFGGSHVWVDHCSLSNCNDGLIDAIRGSTAITISNNYLTHHNKVMLLGHSDTYEQDKNMQVTIAFNHFGEGLVQRMPRCRHGYFHVVNNDYTHWEMYAIGGSANPTINSQGNRFLAPDDSSSKEVTKHEDAPEDEWRNWNWRSEGDLLLNGAFFTYSGAGPAKSSSYSKASSLAARPSSHVVSIVHAGNIPAVIAFGDSILDTGNNNYLMTLTKVNFYPYGRDFVTRRATGRFGNGRIPTDLIAEGLGIKNIVPAYRSPFLEPNDILTGVSFASGGSGLDPMTARIQGVIWVPDQLNDFKAYIAKLNSITGDEEKTRSIISNAVFVISAGNNDIAITYFTNPIRNTRYTIFSYTDLMVSWTQSFIKELYNLGARKFAIMGTLPLGCLPGASNALGGLCLEPANAVARLFNRKLADEVNNLNSMLPGSRSIYVDMYNPLLELVKNPLRSGFISPTRPCCCAPAAPIPCLDASRYVFWDIAHPSEKAYQTIIPPIIQQIQQSFA
;
A
#
# COMPACT_ATOMS: atom_id res chain seq x y z
N MET A 1 -24.68 -53.03 -69.92
CA MET A 1 -25.93 -52.66 -69.21
C MET A 1 -25.55 -52.48 -67.74
N LEU A 2 -25.63 -51.36 -67.04
CA LEU A 2 -26.01 -49.94 -67.22
C LEU A 2 -25.22 -49.22 -66.09
N ASN A 3 -24.30 -48.30 -66.41
CA ASN A 3 -24.43 -46.84 -66.41
C ASN A 3 -24.34 -46.11 -65.04
N SER A 4 -23.37 -45.17 -64.97
CA SER A 4 -23.17 -43.99 -64.11
C SER A 4 -23.29 -44.15 -62.58
N SER A 5 -22.30 -43.78 -61.77
CA SER A 5 -21.73 -42.42 -61.74
C SER A 5 -20.36 -42.42 -61.04
N TYR A 6 -19.30 -42.22 -61.82
CA TYR A 6 -18.00 -41.73 -61.37
C TYR A 6 -18.01 -40.21 -61.57
N LEU A 7 -17.83 -39.41 -60.51
CA LEU A 7 -17.04 -38.17 -60.51
C LEU A 7 -17.10 -37.57 -59.11
N SER A 8 -15.93 -37.37 -58.50
CA SER A 8 -15.64 -36.56 -57.29
C SER A 8 -14.91 -37.31 -56.17
N PHE A 9 -13.96 -38.20 -56.46
CA PHE A 9 -13.00 -38.68 -55.43
C PHE A 9 -11.60 -39.05 -55.98
N ALA A 10 -11.17 -38.40 -57.06
CA ALA A 10 -9.85 -38.62 -57.67
C ALA A 10 -9.17 -37.32 -58.12
N LEU A 11 -9.15 -36.31 -57.24
CA LEU A 11 -8.43 -35.05 -57.49
C LEU A 11 -7.77 -34.44 -56.23
N ILE A 12 -7.51 -35.25 -55.20
CA ILE A 12 -6.83 -34.79 -53.96
C ILE A 12 -5.55 -35.58 -53.65
N PHE A 13 -5.21 -36.64 -54.40
CA PHE A 13 -4.04 -37.46 -54.08
C PHE A 13 -2.83 -37.31 -55.03
N PHE A 14 -2.83 -36.31 -55.91
CA PHE A 14 -1.72 -36.05 -56.84
C PHE A 14 -1.33 -34.56 -56.94
N CYS A 15 -1.44 -33.83 -55.82
CA CYS A 15 -0.86 -32.48 -55.69
C CYS A 15 0.15 -32.35 -54.53
N CYS A 16 0.52 -33.46 -53.87
CA CYS A 16 1.42 -33.44 -52.71
C CYS A 16 2.87 -33.87 -52.98
N ILE A 17 3.31 -33.99 -54.25
CA ILE A 17 4.69 -34.41 -54.58
C ILE A 17 5.44 -33.37 -55.44
N LEU A 18 5.00 -32.11 -55.50
CA LEU A 18 5.74 -31.05 -56.22
C LEU A 18 5.83 -29.70 -55.47
N PHE A 19 5.67 -29.71 -54.14
CA PHE A 19 6.04 -28.58 -53.27
C PHE A 19 6.95 -29.07 -52.13
N SER A 20 8.09 -29.67 -52.50
CA SER A 20 9.20 -29.98 -51.57
C SER A 20 10.48 -29.21 -51.93
N ALA A 21 10.32 -28.03 -52.52
CA ALA A 21 11.41 -27.09 -52.77
C ALA A 21 10.90 -25.65 -52.58
N LEU A 22 10.77 -25.22 -51.33
CA LEU A 22 10.78 -23.84 -50.80
C LEU A 22 10.13 -23.83 -49.41
N ALA A 23 10.67 -24.62 -48.48
CA ALA A 23 10.53 -24.35 -47.05
C ALA A 23 11.71 -23.45 -46.68
N SER A 24 11.50 -22.13 -46.70
CA SER A 24 12.42 -21.20 -46.07
C SER A 24 12.42 -21.51 -44.56
N SER A 25 13.59 -21.85 -44.06
CA SER A 25 13.88 -22.04 -42.65
C SER A 25 13.45 -20.81 -41.85
N LEU A 26 12.44 -20.98 -41.00
CA LEU A 26 12.26 -20.10 -39.84
C LEU A 26 13.51 -20.28 -38.96
N PRO A 27 14.15 -19.19 -38.49
CA PRO A 27 15.25 -19.33 -37.56
C PRO A 27 14.72 -19.94 -36.27
N VAL A 28 15.10 -21.19 -36.02
CA VAL A 28 14.96 -21.86 -34.73
C VAL A 28 15.69 -20.99 -33.70
N SER A 29 15.05 -20.76 -32.56
CA SER A 29 15.66 -20.08 -31.41
C SER A 29 16.99 -20.76 -31.11
N ASP A 30 18.06 -19.99 -30.94
CA ASP A 30 19.36 -20.51 -30.56
C ASP A 30 19.21 -21.46 -29.35
N PRO A 31 19.49 -22.78 -29.51
CA PRO A 31 19.32 -23.76 -28.45
C PRO A 31 20.12 -23.41 -27.20
N GLU A 32 21.27 -22.73 -27.34
CA GLU A 32 22.11 -22.32 -26.23
C GLU A 32 21.43 -21.24 -25.38
N LEU A 33 20.75 -20.27 -26.00
CA LEU A 33 19.97 -19.25 -25.29
C LEU A 33 18.77 -19.84 -24.53
N VAL A 34 18.12 -20.87 -25.09
CA VAL A 34 17.01 -21.56 -24.40
C VAL A 34 17.53 -22.32 -23.19
N VAL A 35 18.69 -22.98 -23.31
CA VAL A 35 19.34 -23.69 -22.21
C VAL A 35 19.79 -22.73 -21.12
N GLU A 36 20.39 -21.59 -21.47
CA GLU A 36 20.77 -20.55 -20.50
C GLU A 36 19.56 -19.98 -19.75
N GLU A 37 18.45 -19.70 -20.44
CA GLU A 37 17.22 -19.20 -19.81
C GLU A 37 16.61 -20.23 -18.83
N VAL A 38 16.65 -21.51 -19.18
CA VAL A 38 16.20 -22.59 -18.30
C VAL A 38 17.12 -22.70 -17.07
N HIS A 39 18.45 -22.65 -17.26
CA HIS A 39 19.41 -22.68 -16.16
C HIS A 39 19.26 -21.47 -15.24
N ARG A 40 19.03 -20.27 -15.80
CA ARG A 40 18.74 -19.05 -15.05
C ARG A 40 17.49 -19.21 -14.18
N LYS A 41 16.37 -19.67 -14.78
CA LYS A 41 15.11 -19.90 -14.04
C LYS A 41 15.23 -20.96 -12.95
N ILE A 42 15.99 -22.02 -13.20
CA ILE A 42 16.28 -23.08 -12.22
C ILE A 42 17.14 -22.51 -11.08
N ASN A 43 18.21 -21.79 -11.39
CA ASN A 43 19.07 -21.18 -10.37
C ASN A 43 18.32 -20.14 -9.54
N GLU A 44 17.45 -19.33 -10.14
CA GLU A 44 16.55 -18.41 -9.44
C GLU A 44 15.53 -19.15 -8.56
N SER A 45 15.03 -20.30 -8.99
CA SER A 45 14.14 -21.16 -8.18
C SER A 45 14.88 -21.77 -6.99
N ILE A 46 16.13 -22.19 -7.18
CA ILE A 46 16.98 -22.76 -6.13
C ILE A 46 17.40 -21.70 -5.11
N SER A 47 17.80 -20.50 -5.54
CA SER A 47 18.07 -19.37 -4.63
C SER A 47 16.83 -18.96 -3.85
N ARG A 48 15.64 -18.93 -4.48
CA ARG A 48 14.36 -18.70 -3.79
C ARG A 48 14.05 -19.75 -2.72
N ARG A 49 14.35 -21.03 -2.97
CA ARG A 49 14.18 -22.11 -1.97
C ARG A 49 15.13 -21.97 -0.78
N LYS A 50 16.34 -21.42 -0.98
CA LYS A 50 17.28 -21.13 0.12
C LYS A 50 16.85 -19.94 0.99
N LEU A 51 16.11 -18.97 0.44
CA LEU A 51 15.56 -17.83 1.19
C LEU A 51 14.36 -18.20 2.09
N GLY A 52 13.75 -19.37 1.90
CA GLY A 52 12.57 -19.82 2.66
C GLY A 52 12.82 -20.13 4.14
N PHE A 53 14.07 -20.03 4.63
CA PHE A 53 14.42 -20.33 6.02
C PHE A 53 14.19 -19.15 6.98
N PHE A 54 13.89 -17.95 6.46
CA PHE A 54 13.73 -16.72 7.27
C PHE A 54 12.57 -15.80 6.84
N SER A 55 11.58 -16.27 6.07
CA SER A 55 10.51 -15.40 5.55
C SER A 55 9.66 -14.79 6.68
N CYS A 56 9.48 -13.46 6.63
CA CYS A 56 8.56 -12.72 7.50
C CYS A 56 7.10 -12.91 7.15
N GLY A 57 6.80 -13.68 6.10
CA GLY A 57 5.45 -13.85 5.59
C GLY A 57 4.86 -12.56 5.04
N SER A 58 5.66 -11.50 4.81
CA SER A 58 5.17 -10.25 4.22
C SER A 58 4.82 -10.42 2.74
N GLY A 59 5.39 -11.44 2.10
CA GLY A 59 5.27 -11.67 0.66
C GLY A 59 6.25 -10.86 -0.18
N ASN A 60 6.94 -9.89 0.44
CA ASN A 60 8.03 -9.13 -0.14
C ASN A 60 9.36 -9.91 0.04
N PRO A 61 9.96 -10.44 -1.04
CA PRO A 61 11.15 -11.29 -0.93
C PRO A 61 12.41 -10.56 -0.45
N ILE A 62 12.49 -9.24 -0.62
CA ILE A 62 13.61 -8.43 -0.12
C ILE A 62 13.50 -8.36 1.41
N ASP A 63 12.36 -7.89 1.91
CA ASP A 63 12.16 -7.69 3.34
C ASP A 63 12.13 -9.01 4.10
N ASP A 64 11.48 -10.04 3.52
CA ASP A 64 11.48 -11.39 4.07
C ASP A 64 12.89 -11.98 4.22
N CYS A 65 13.90 -11.49 3.48
CA CYS A 65 15.26 -12.01 3.54
C CYS A 65 16.07 -11.48 4.74
N TRP A 66 15.87 -10.21 5.13
CA TRP A 66 16.67 -9.57 6.19
C TRP A 66 15.85 -9.08 7.39
N ARG A 67 14.62 -8.61 7.19
CA ARG A 67 13.84 -7.89 8.22
C ARG A 67 13.39 -8.79 9.38
N CYS A 68 13.44 -10.10 9.18
CA CYS A 68 13.14 -11.11 10.19
C CYS A 68 14.33 -11.49 11.07
N ASP A 69 15.52 -11.03 10.73
CA ASP A 69 16.67 -11.21 11.58
C ASP A 69 16.50 -10.35 12.84
N LYS A 70 16.19 -10.98 13.98
CA LYS A 70 16.09 -10.29 15.27
C LYS A 70 17.41 -9.62 15.67
N ASP A 71 18.53 -10.09 15.12
CA ASP A 71 19.87 -9.55 15.31
C ASP A 71 20.35 -8.76 14.08
N TRP A 72 19.45 -8.20 13.26
CA TRP A 72 19.81 -7.44 12.06
C TRP A 72 20.84 -6.34 12.33
N GLU A 73 20.86 -5.74 13.54
CA GLU A 73 21.85 -4.74 13.93
C GLU A 73 23.27 -5.30 14.00
N LYS A 74 23.42 -6.56 14.44
CA LYS A 74 24.69 -7.28 14.45
C LYS A 74 25.02 -7.84 13.06
N ASN A 75 24.00 -8.16 12.28
CA ASN A 75 24.08 -8.77 10.96
C ASN A 75 23.80 -7.76 9.83
N ARG A 76 24.08 -6.46 10.01
CA ARG A 76 23.67 -5.38 9.08
C ARG A 76 23.98 -5.70 7.62
N LYS A 77 25.19 -6.21 7.39
CA LYS A 77 25.75 -6.52 6.07
C LYS A 77 25.00 -7.63 5.32
N ARG A 78 24.23 -8.47 6.03
CA ARG A 78 23.35 -9.50 5.43
C ARG A 78 22.35 -8.91 4.44
N LEU A 79 21.97 -7.64 4.61
CA LEU A 79 21.11 -6.92 3.66
C LEU A 79 21.64 -7.05 2.22
N ALA A 80 22.96 -6.99 2.00
CA ALA A 80 23.55 -7.07 0.66
C ALA A 80 23.29 -8.41 -0.07
N ASP A 81 22.94 -9.47 0.67
CA ASP A 81 22.59 -10.76 0.07
C ASP A 81 21.09 -10.87 -0.29
N CYS A 82 20.30 -9.84 0.04
CA CYS A 82 18.84 -9.80 -0.16
C CYS A 82 18.42 -9.03 -1.42
N GLY A 83 19.38 -8.47 -2.16
CA GLY A 83 19.11 -7.80 -3.43
C GLY A 83 18.43 -8.76 -4.43
N ILE A 84 17.49 -8.22 -5.20
CA ILE A 84 16.79 -8.94 -6.27
C ILE A 84 16.92 -8.21 -7.60
N GLY A 85 16.28 -8.76 -8.65
CA GLY A 85 16.21 -8.09 -9.94
C GLY A 85 17.57 -8.02 -10.65
N PHE A 86 17.74 -7.03 -11.52
CA PHE A 86 19.00 -6.82 -12.25
C PHE A 86 20.12 -6.30 -11.34
N GLY A 87 19.78 -5.62 -10.24
CA GLY A 87 20.72 -5.09 -9.25
C GLY A 87 21.07 -6.07 -8.14
N LYS A 88 20.60 -7.33 -8.18
CA LYS A 88 20.80 -8.34 -7.13
C LYS A 88 22.27 -8.59 -6.72
N ASN A 89 23.20 -8.27 -7.60
CA ASN A 89 24.63 -8.46 -7.40
C ASN A 89 25.32 -7.19 -6.85
N ALA A 90 24.58 -6.12 -6.54
CA ALA A 90 25.11 -4.95 -5.87
C ALA A 90 25.46 -5.31 -4.42
N ILE A 91 26.74 -5.60 -4.16
CA ILE A 91 27.18 -6.00 -2.81
C ILE A 91 27.49 -4.82 -1.89
N GLY A 92 27.53 -3.60 -2.43
CA GLY A 92 27.86 -2.40 -1.67
C GLY A 92 29.21 -2.53 -0.96
N GLY A 93 29.25 -2.10 0.30
CA GLY A 93 30.42 -2.24 1.18
C GLY A 93 30.40 -3.49 2.07
N ARG A 94 29.68 -4.56 1.70
CA ARG A 94 29.52 -5.78 2.52
C ARG A 94 30.84 -6.31 3.08
N ASP A 95 31.86 -6.34 2.23
CA ASP A 95 33.15 -6.97 2.51
C ASP A 95 34.16 -5.99 3.16
N GLY A 96 33.71 -4.78 3.50
CA GLY A 96 34.51 -3.71 4.10
C GLY A 96 34.24 -3.49 5.58
N GLU A 97 34.95 -2.57 6.22
CA GLU A 97 34.67 -2.22 7.63
C GLU A 97 33.39 -1.39 7.79
N ILE A 98 32.84 -1.38 9.01
CA ILE A 98 31.74 -0.46 9.35
C ILE A 98 32.35 0.92 9.63
N TYR A 99 31.90 1.92 8.90
CA TYR A 99 32.20 3.33 9.18
C TYR A 99 30.99 4.00 9.81
N VAL A 100 31.19 4.76 10.89
CA VAL A 100 30.11 5.47 11.58
C VAL A 100 30.21 6.97 11.32
N VAL A 101 29.22 7.53 10.63
CA VAL A 101 29.06 8.97 10.49
C VAL A 101 28.62 9.55 11.84
N THR A 102 29.41 10.49 12.35
CA THR A 102 29.18 11.15 13.64
C THR A 102 28.91 12.64 13.50
N ASP A 103 29.26 13.23 12.36
CA ASP A 103 29.22 14.67 12.11
C ASP A 103 28.45 15.01 10.83
N PRO A 104 27.27 15.65 10.94
CA PRO A 104 26.47 16.05 9.77
C PRO A 104 26.77 17.45 9.22
N GLY A 105 27.55 18.30 9.91
CA GLY A 105 27.65 19.74 9.60
C GLY A 105 28.92 20.16 8.85
N ASN A 106 30.00 19.39 8.97
CA ASN A 106 31.32 19.73 8.43
C ASN A 106 31.56 19.20 7.00
N ASP A 107 30.60 19.34 6.10
CA ASP A 107 30.81 18.96 4.70
C ASP A 107 31.82 19.92 4.04
N ASP A 108 32.97 19.38 3.65
CA ASP A 108 34.00 20.07 2.86
C ASP A 108 34.17 19.27 1.56
N PRO A 109 33.76 19.82 0.40
CA PRO A 109 33.78 19.11 -0.88
C PRO A 109 35.17 18.61 -1.32
N VAL A 110 36.25 19.24 -0.84
CA VAL A 110 37.63 18.93 -1.25
C VAL A 110 38.42 18.28 -0.13
N ASN A 111 38.21 18.65 1.13
CA ASN A 111 38.98 18.17 2.28
C ASN A 111 38.07 17.63 3.40
N PRO A 112 37.27 16.58 3.12
CA PRO A 112 36.33 16.07 4.12
C PRO A 112 37.08 15.47 5.31
N ARG A 113 36.53 15.64 6.51
CA ARG A 113 37.14 15.16 7.76
C ARG A 113 36.63 13.76 8.14
N PRO A 114 37.47 12.91 8.78
CA PRO A 114 36.97 11.71 9.43
C PRO A 114 35.80 12.01 10.37
N GLY A 115 34.81 11.11 10.39
CA GLY A 115 33.51 11.29 11.06
C GLY A 115 32.39 11.85 10.16
N THR A 116 32.71 12.43 8.99
CA THR A 116 31.72 12.93 8.02
C THR A 116 31.30 11.86 7.02
N LEU A 117 30.14 12.05 6.37
CA LEU A 117 29.65 11.19 5.29
C LEU A 117 30.57 11.25 4.06
N ARG A 118 30.97 12.45 3.63
CA ARG A 118 31.82 12.63 2.44
C ARG A 118 33.17 11.93 2.59
N TYR A 119 33.79 12.01 3.77
CA TYR A 119 35.03 11.28 4.01
C TYR A 119 34.83 9.78 3.81
N ALA A 120 33.74 9.21 4.30
CA ALA A 120 33.48 7.78 4.19
C ALA A 120 33.30 7.32 2.74
N VAL A 121 32.48 8.02 1.96
CA VAL A 121 32.09 7.53 0.63
C VAL A 121 33.20 7.58 -0.41
N ILE A 122 34.23 8.40 -0.19
CA ILE A 122 35.36 8.53 -1.11
C ILE A 122 36.46 7.50 -0.85
N GLN A 123 36.45 6.76 0.27
CA GLN A 123 37.57 5.84 0.57
C GLN A 123 37.73 4.75 -0.50
N ASP A 124 38.95 4.25 -0.69
CA ASP A 124 39.24 3.21 -1.68
C ASP A 124 38.75 1.84 -1.21
N GLU A 125 38.86 1.55 0.10
CA GLU A 125 38.33 0.31 0.64
C GLU A 125 36.79 0.27 0.57
N PRO A 126 36.20 -0.94 0.45
CA PRO A 126 34.77 -1.12 0.67
C PRO A 126 34.39 -0.60 2.06
N LEU A 127 33.24 0.07 2.20
CA LEU A 127 32.75 0.54 3.50
C LEU A 127 31.23 0.38 3.65
N TRP A 128 30.83 -0.18 4.79
CA TRP A 128 29.45 -0.19 5.24
C TRP A 128 29.19 1.01 6.15
N ILE A 129 28.58 2.05 5.61
CA ILE A 129 28.47 3.36 6.25
C ILE A 129 27.13 3.45 6.99
N ILE A 130 27.20 3.63 8.32
CA ILE A 130 26.04 3.81 9.20
C ILE A 130 26.07 5.18 9.89
N PHE A 131 24.98 5.53 10.55
CA PHE A 131 24.80 6.84 11.17
C PHE A 131 24.62 6.67 12.68
N LYS A 132 25.38 7.45 13.48
CA LYS A 132 25.40 7.31 14.94
C LYS A 132 24.05 7.64 15.61
N ARG A 133 23.27 8.51 14.99
CA ARG A 133 22.01 9.07 15.50
C ARG A 133 21.26 9.72 14.34
N ASP A 134 20.01 10.12 14.60
CA ASP A 134 19.24 10.95 13.69
C ASP A 134 20.03 12.20 13.28
N MET A 135 20.02 12.52 11.99
CA MET A 135 20.73 13.68 11.47
C MET A 135 20.19 14.15 10.13
N THR A 136 20.30 15.47 9.92
CA THR A 136 20.09 16.12 8.63
C THR A 136 21.43 16.59 8.10
N ILE A 137 21.85 16.03 6.98
CA ILE A 137 23.09 16.33 6.29
C ILE A 137 22.77 17.24 5.11
N GLN A 138 23.17 18.50 5.23
CA GLN A 138 23.14 19.45 4.13
C GLN A 138 24.51 19.46 3.46
N LEU A 139 24.61 18.78 2.32
CA LEU A 139 25.83 18.77 1.53
C LEU A 139 26.04 20.15 0.88
N LYS A 140 27.30 20.57 0.75
CA LYS A 140 27.66 21.79 0.02
C LYS A 140 27.75 21.56 -1.49
N GLU A 141 28.10 20.35 -1.88
CA GLU A 141 28.29 19.92 -3.27
C GLU A 141 27.82 18.48 -3.47
N GLU A 142 27.66 18.02 -4.72
CA GLU A 142 27.29 16.63 -5.03
C GLU A 142 28.13 15.64 -4.21
N LEU A 143 27.49 14.66 -3.57
CA LEU A 143 28.17 13.57 -2.88
C LEU A 143 28.61 12.53 -3.90
N ILE A 144 29.76 12.78 -4.51
CA ILE A 144 30.44 11.83 -5.39
C ILE A 144 31.15 10.79 -4.52
N MET A 145 31.08 9.52 -4.93
CA MET A 145 31.59 8.39 -4.16
C MET A 145 32.41 7.43 -5.01
N ASN A 146 33.26 6.66 -4.32
CA ASN A 146 33.99 5.54 -4.91
C ASN A 146 33.12 4.26 -4.92
N SER A 147 33.59 3.21 -5.60
CA SER A 147 32.91 1.90 -5.67
C SER A 147 32.83 1.20 -4.31
N PHE A 148 31.97 0.20 -4.19
CA PHE A 148 31.83 -0.68 -3.01
C PHE A 148 31.43 0.06 -1.73
N LYS A 149 30.37 0.86 -1.82
CA LYS A 149 29.83 1.63 -0.69
C LYS A 149 28.40 1.21 -0.39
N THR A 150 28.09 1.06 0.89
CA THR A 150 26.72 0.99 1.37
C THR A 150 26.43 2.19 2.25
N LEU A 151 25.39 2.95 1.93
CA LEU A 151 24.78 3.91 2.85
C LEU A 151 23.59 3.22 3.53
N ASP A 152 23.69 2.94 4.82
CA ASP A 152 22.68 2.21 5.61
C ASP A 152 22.11 3.11 6.71
N GLY A 153 20.92 3.67 6.45
CA GLY A 153 20.18 4.52 7.38
C GLY A 153 19.50 3.77 8.53
N ARG A 154 19.47 2.43 8.54
CA ARG A 154 18.71 1.69 9.57
C ARG A 154 19.23 1.99 10.98
N GLY A 155 18.31 2.32 11.88
CA GLY A 155 18.57 2.67 13.27
C GLY A 155 18.71 4.18 13.53
N ALA A 156 18.59 5.02 12.49
CA ALA A 156 18.56 6.47 12.61
C ALA A 156 17.64 7.09 11.54
N SER A 157 17.01 8.21 11.83
CA SER A 157 16.34 9.04 10.83
C SER A 157 17.37 9.96 10.16
N VAL A 158 17.76 9.61 8.93
CA VAL A 158 18.86 10.28 8.21
C VAL A 158 18.31 10.99 6.98
N HIS A 159 18.45 12.30 6.97
CA HIS A 159 18.00 13.16 5.90
C HIS A 159 19.20 13.71 5.13
N ILE A 160 19.23 13.56 3.81
CA ILE A 160 20.11 14.30 2.90
C ILE A 160 19.24 15.34 2.21
N SER A 161 19.39 16.60 2.60
CA SER A 161 18.42 17.63 2.19
C SER A 161 18.95 19.06 2.23
N GLY A 162 18.33 19.94 1.43
CA GLY A 162 18.57 21.38 1.44
C GLY A 162 19.86 21.82 0.73
N GLY A 163 20.57 20.89 0.09
CA GLY A 163 21.75 21.12 -0.73
C GLY A 163 21.79 20.10 -1.88
N PRO A 164 22.90 20.00 -2.62
CA PRO A 164 23.08 18.91 -3.59
C PRO A 164 23.02 17.54 -2.91
N CYS A 165 22.73 16.50 -3.68
CA CYS A 165 22.49 15.16 -3.15
C CYS A 165 23.48 14.14 -3.74
N ILE A 166 23.04 12.93 -4.07
CA ILE A 166 23.92 11.78 -4.29
C ILE A 166 24.26 11.60 -5.78
N THR A 167 25.54 11.43 -6.10
CA THR A 167 26.00 11.18 -7.47
C THR A 167 26.90 9.95 -7.54
N ILE A 168 26.40 8.88 -8.17
CA ILE A 168 27.10 7.63 -8.46
C ILE A 168 27.64 7.73 -9.88
N GLN A 169 28.91 8.12 -10.03
CA GLN A 169 29.51 8.38 -11.34
C GLN A 169 30.63 7.40 -11.67
N TYR A 170 30.47 6.62 -12.74
CA TYR A 170 31.44 5.66 -13.27
C TYR A 170 31.97 4.65 -12.23
N VAL A 171 31.16 4.32 -11.23
CA VAL A 171 31.50 3.38 -10.15
C VAL A 171 30.52 2.21 -10.11
N THR A 172 30.88 1.18 -9.35
CA THR A 172 30.10 -0.06 -9.25
C THR A 172 29.89 -0.50 -7.81
N ASN A 173 28.90 -1.38 -7.59
CA ASN A 173 28.58 -1.98 -6.29
C ASN A 173 28.23 -0.92 -5.24
N ILE A 174 27.09 -0.25 -5.43
CA ILE A 174 26.58 0.74 -4.49
C ILE A 174 25.22 0.30 -3.96
N ILE A 175 25.04 0.39 -2.64
CA ILE A 175 23.73 0.25 -1.99
C ILE A 175 23.39 1.56 -1.29
N ILE A 176 22.22 2.12 -1.58
CA ILE A 176 21.63 3.24 -0.83
C ILE A 176 20.37 2.70 -0.17
N HIS A 177 20.36 2.65 1.16
CA HIS A 177 19.29 2.01 1.92
C HIS A 177 18.81 2.83 3.11
N GLY A 178 17.50 3.02 3.23
CA GLY A 178 16.88 3.58 4.45
C GLY A 178 17.13 5.07 4.67
N LEU A 179 17.30 5.87 3.61
CA LEU A 179 17.55 7.32 3.70
C LEU A 179 16.32 8.14 3.32
N HIS A 180 16.18 9.33 3.90
CA HIS A 180 15.27 10.37 3.43
C HIS A 180 16.06 11.35 2.54
N ILE A 181 15.73 11.46 1.26
CA ILE A 181 16.43 12.29 0.28
C ILE A 181 15.43 13.29 -0.30
N HIS A 182 15.53 14.56 0.08
CA HIS A 182 14.54 15.54 -0.33
C HIS A 182 15.07 16.97 -0.35
N ASP A 183 14.34 17.88 -1.00
CA ASP A 183 14.74 19.29 -1.12
C ASP A 183 16.14 19.46 -1.75
N CYS A 184 16.55 18.53 -2.61
CA CYS A 184 17.84 18.56 -3.28
C CYS A 184 17.95 19.80 -4.16
N LYS A 185 19.12 20.43 -4.18
CA LYS A 185 19.42 21.67 -4.90
C LYS A 185 20.58 21.46 -5.87
N GLN A 186 20.73 22.39 -6.81
CA GLN A 186 21.90 22.41 -7.68
C GLN A 186 23.15 22.77 -6.87
N GLY A 187 24.27 22.13 -7.17
CA GLY A 187 25.62 22.47 -6.73
C GLY A 187 26.54 22.60 -7.93
N GLY A 188 27.79 22.99 -7.73
CA GLY A 188 28.84 22.93 -8.73
C GLY A 188 29.58 24.25 -8.90
N ASN A 189 30.28 24.35 -10.03
CA ASN A 189 31.28 25.39 -10.30
C ASN A 189 32.41 25.43 -9.26
N THR A 190 32.81 24.24 -8.79
CA THR A 190 33.86 24.09 -7.79
C THR A 190 34.55 22.74 -7.91
N TYR A 191 35.60 22.54 -7.13
CA TYR A 191 36.27 21.26 -7.02
C TYR A 191 35.54 20.35 -6.05
N VAL A 192 35.35 19.10 -6.45
CA VAL A 192 34.72 18.06 -5.63
C VAL A 192 35.59 16.81 -5.66
N ARG A 193 35.85 16.25 -4.47
CA ARG A 193 36.61 15.03 -4.26
C ARG A 193 35.74 13.80 -4.47
N ASP A 194 36.27 12.82 -5.21
CA ASP A 194 35.63 11.54 -5.51
C ASP A 194 36.42 10.33 -4.97
N SER A 195 37.70 10.51 -4.62
CA SER A 195 38.57 9.49 -4.02
C SER A 195 39.62 10.15 -3.08
N PRO A 196 40.41 9.38 -2.31
CA PRO A 196 41.41 9.96 -1.42
C PRO A 196 42.50 10.71 -2.18
N GLU A 197 42.78 10.31 -3.42
CA GLU A 197 43.87 10.87 -4.23
C GLU A 197 43.40 11.84 -5.33
N HIS A 198 42.11 11.82 -5.70
CA HIS A 198 41.60 12.64 -6.80
C HIS A 198 40.43 13.54 -6.39
N TYR A 199 40.42 14.75 -6.96
CA TYR A 199 39.28 15.66 -6.98
C TYR A 199 39.28 16.40 -8.32
N GLY A 200 38.09 16.68 -8.85
CA GLY A 200 37.90 17.29 -10.16
C GLY A 200 37.01 18.52 -10.11
N TYR A 201 37.14 19.40 -11.11
CA TYR A 201 36.21 20.52 -11.26
C TYR A 201 34.86 20.02 -11.76
N ARG A 202 33.78 20.45 -11.10
CA ARG A 202 32.40 20.08 -11.40
C ARG A 202 31.64 21.29 -11.92
N THR A 203 30.93 21.10 -13.02
CA THR A 203 29.93 22.06 -13.48
C THR A 203 28.65 21.96 -12.65
N VAL A 204 27.69 22.83 -12.92
CA VAL A 204 26.40 22.83 -12.22
C VAL A 204 25.70 21.49 -12.39
N SER A 205 25.27 20.89 -11.28
CA SER A 205 24.46 19.67 -11.23
C SER A 205 22.98 20.00 -11.43
N ASP A 206 22.18 19.03 -11.88
CA ASP A 206 20.74 19.21 -12.09
C ASP A 206 19.97 19.33 -10.76
N GLY A 207 20.53 18.77 -9.69
CA GLY A 207 19.94 18.77 -8.35
C GLY A 207 18.95 17.63 -8.14
N ASP A 208 19.27 16.47 -8.72
CA ASP A 208 18.56 15.21 -8.52
C ASP A 208 18.76 14.66 -7.11
N GLY A 209 17.84 13.81 -6.65
CA GLY A 209 18.02 13.05 -5.41
C GLY A 209 19.18 12.04 -5.49
N VAL A 210 19.10 11.14 -6.47
CA VAL A 210 20.12 10.13 -6.76
C VAL A 210 20.41 10.12 -8.26
N SER A 211 21.61 10.54 -8.65
CA SER A 211 22.08 10.50 -10.04
C SER A 211 23.05 9.32 -10.25
N ILE A 212 22.76 8.45 -11.22
CA ILE A 212 23.55 7.26 -11.58
C ILE A 212 24.08 7.42 -13.00
N PHE A 213 25.31 7.89 -13.11
CA PHE A 213 25.96 8.24 -14.36
C PHE A 213 27.01 7.19 -14.75
N GLY A 214 26.71 6.34 -15.73
CA GLY A 214 27.60 5.24 -16.15
C GLY A 214 27.93 4.25 -15.03
N GLY A 215 27.06 4.12 -14.04
CA GLY A 215 27.24 3.23 -12.89
C GLY A 215 26.69 1.83 -13.15
N SER A 216 27.21 0.83 -12.45
CA SER A 216 26.65 -0.54 -12.54
C SER A 216 26.52 -1.21 -11.18
N HIS A 217 25.64 -2.22 -11.07
CA HIS A 217 25.42 -2.93 -9.80
C HIS A 217 25.03 -1.96 -8.69
N VAL A 218 23.91 -1.27 -8.89
CA VAL A 218 23.39 -0.26 -7.96
C VAL A 218 22.03 -0.70 -7.42
N TRP A 219 21.85 -0.55 -6.11
CA TRP A 219 20.59 -0.84 -5.44
C TRP A 219 20.14 0.34 -4.58
N VAL A 220 19.00 0.93 -4.93
CA VAL A 220 18.34 2.00 -4.15
C VAL A 220 17.11 1.40 -3.49
N ASP A 221 17.14 1.26 -2.16
CA ASP A 221 16.18 0.45 -1.41
C ASP A 221 15.64 1.19 -0.17
N HIS A 222 14.35 1.06 0.14
CA HIS A 222 13.76 1.61 1.39
C HIS A 222 14.05 3.12 1.61
N CYS A 223 14.25 3.88 0.53
CA CYS A 223 14.47 5.32 0.63
C CYS A 223 13.14 6.08 0.49
N SER A 224 13.03 7.22 1.17
CA SER A 224 11.96 8.20 0.95
C SER A 224 12.48 9.34 0.10
N LEU A 225 11.89 9.60 -1.07
CA LEU A 225 12.36 10.64 -1.99
C LEU A 225 11.25 11.63 -2.36
N SER A 226 11.54 12.93 -2.28
CA SER A 226 10.58 13.99 -2.63
C SER A 226 11.21 15.35 -2.94
N ASN A 227 10.46 16.23 -3.61
CA ASN A 227 10.75 17.66 -3.75
C ASN A 227 12.20 18.05 -4.14
N CYS A 228 12.83 17.31 -5.06
CA CYS A 228 14.16 17.64 -5.56
C CYS A 228 14.09 18.74 -6.63
N ASN A 229 15.23 19.29 -7.04
CA ASN A 229 15.25 20.38 -8.03
C ASN A 229 14.90 19.90 -9.45
N ASP A 230 15.40 18.74 -9.88
CA ASP A 230 15.04 18.12 -11.16
C ASP A 230 14.44 16.71 -11.02
N GLY A 231 15.24 15.64 -11.02
CA GLY A 231 14.80 14.25 -10.87
C GLY A 231 14.81 13.75 -9.42
N LEU A 232 14.05 12.69 -9.08
CA LEU A 232 14.32 11.95 -7.82
C LEU A 232 15.41 10.91 -8.04
N ILE A 233 15.30 10.10 -9.10
CA ILE A 233 16.29 9.07 -9.45
C ILE A 233 16.54 9.08 -10.96
N ASP A 234 17.76 9.41 -11.35
CA ASP A 234 18.17 9.46 -12.75
C ASP A 234 19.28 8.44 -13.03
N ALA A 235 19.11 7.58 -14.03
CA ALA A 235 20.12 6.60 -14.44
C ALA A 235 20.40 6.73 -15.94
N ILE A 236 21.62 7.12 -16.30
CA ILE A 236 21.96 7.56 -17.66
C ILE A 236 23.36 7.09 -18.07
N ARG A 237 23.70 7.24 -19.35
CA ARG A 237 25.08 7.13 -19.87
C ARG A 237 25.68 5.73 -19.71
N GLY A 238 24.91 4.71 -20.08
CA GLY A 238 25.33 3.31 -20.06
C GLY A 238 25.13 2.63 -18.70
N SER A 239 24.47 3.29 -17.75
CA SER A 239 24.15 2.70 -16.45
C SER A 239 23.32 1.42 -16.59
N THR A 240 23.63 0.37 -15.82
CA THR A 240 22.94 -0.93 -15.94
C THR A 240 23.07 -1.78 -14.68
N ALA A 241 22.39 -2.93 -14.62
CA ALA A 241 22.33 -3.79 -13.43
C ALA A 241 21.85 -3.01 -12.19
N ILE A 242 20.67 -2.39 -12.32
CA ILE A 242 20.08 -1.53 -11.28
C ILE A 242 18.81 -2.16 -10.71
N THR A 243 18.60 -2.01 -9.41
CA THR A 243 17.31 -2.25 -8.76
C THR A 243 16.90 -1.07 -7.90
N ILE A 244 15.65 -0.65 -8.05
CA ILE A 244 15.02 0.43 -7.30
C ILE A 244 13.81 -0.19 -6.61
N SER A 245 13.89 -0.40 -5.31
CA SER A 245 12.88 -1.17 -4.58
C SER A 245 12.46 -0.60 -3.22
N ASN A 246 11.24 -0.92 -2.79
CA ASN A 246 10.72 -0.53 -1.47
C ASN A 246 10.80 0.98 -1.16
N ASN A 247 10.93 1.83 -2.18
CA ASN A 247 11.05 3.26 -1.96
C ASN A 247 9.67 3.90 -1.86
N TYR A 248 9.57 4.98 -1.08
CA TYR A 248 8.39 5.83 -1.04
C TYR A 248 8.69 7.15 -1.75
N LEU A 249 8.01 7.40 -2.87
CA LEU A 249 8.23 8.59 -3.69
C LEU A 249 6.99 9.47 -3.66
N THR A 250 7.14 10.76 -3.36
CA THR A 250 6.02 11.72 -3.26
C THR A 250 6.41 13.13 -3.70
N HIS A 251 5.40 13.98 -3.90
CA HIS A 251 5.54 15.44 -4.04
C HIS A 251 6.63 15.86 -5.03
N HIS A 252 6.54 15.36 -6.27
CA HIS A 252 7.58 15.60 -7.26
C HIS A 252 7.09 15.45 -8.70
N ASN A 253 7.59 16.31 -9.59
CA ASN A 253 7.14 16.28 -10.99
C ASN A 253 7.83 15.18 -11.80
N LYS A 254 9.17 15.24 -11.90
CA LYS A 254 9.97 14.35 -12.75
C LYS A 254 10.55 13.23 -11.87
N VAL A 255 9.81 12.14 -11.69
CA VAL A 255 10.18 11.14 -10.68
C VAL A 255 11.46 10.37 -11.03
N MET A 256 11.48 9.68 -12.16
CA MET A 256 12.57 8.78 -12.51
C MET A 256 12.87 8.77 -14.01
N LEU A 257 14.07 9.17 -14.40
CA LEU A 257 14.53 9.13 -15.79
C LEU A 257 15.57 8.03 -16.01
N LEU A 258 15.26 7.08 -16.90
CA LEU A 258 16.13 5.96 -17.23
C LEU A 258 16.55 6.05 -18.70
N GLY A 259 17.74 6.62 -18.94
CA GLY A 259 18.27 7.01 -20.23
C GLY A 259 17.95 8.47 -20.59
N HIS A 260 18.98 9.27 -20.84
CA HIS A 260 18.85 10.74 -21.00
C HIS A 260 18.53 11.22 -22.42
N SER A 261 18.96 10.48 -23.45
CA SER A 261 18.94 10.93 -24.84
C SER A 261 18.48 9.82 -25.78
N ASP A 262 17.61 10.18 -26.73
CA ASP A 262 17.12 9.28 -27.77
C ASP A 262 18.23 8.83 -28.73
N THR A 263 19.34 9.57 -28.80
CA THR A 263 20.48 9.26 -29.68
C THR A 263 21.62 8.53 -28.97
N TYR A 264 21.55 8.34 -27.65
CA TYR A 264 22.62 7.70 -26.89
C TYR A 264 22.46 6.18 -26.84
N GLU A 265 22.87 5.50 -27.91
CA GLU A 265 22.58 4.08 -28.11
C GLU A 265 23.27 3.12 -27.11
N GLN A 266 24.25 3.56 -26.34
CA GLN A 266 24.84 2.71 -25.29
C GLN A 266 23.81 2.33 -24.22
N ASP A 267 22.75 3.12 -24.04
CA ASP A 267 21.65 2.81 -23.10
C ASP A 267 20.81 1.60 -23.57
N LYS A 268 21.01 1.05 -24.77
CA LYS A 268 20.39 -0.22 -25.21
C LYS A 268 20.76 -1.42 -24.32
N ASN A 269 21.86 -1.32 -23.57
CA ASN A 269 22.32 -2.34 -22.62
C ASN A 269 21.81 -2.10 -21.18
N MET A 270 21.06 -1.02 -20.95
CA MET A 270 20.50 -0.71 -19.64
C MET A 270 19.49 -1.76 -19.23
N GLN A 271 19.63 -2.28 -18.01
CA GLN A 271 18.67 -3.18 -17.38
C GLN A 271 18.34 -2.67 -15.97
N VAL A 272 17.07 -2.33 -15.74
CA VAL A 272 16.59 -1.77 -14.45
C VAL A 272 15.36 -2.52 -13.97
N THR A 273 15.36 -2.90 -12.70
CA THR A 273 14.19 -3.44 -12.00
C THR A 273 13.59 -2.37 -11.10
N ILE A 274 12.30 -2.11 -11.25
CA ILE A 274 11.52 -1.20 -10.42
C ILE A 274 10.49 -2.06 -9.70
N ALA A 275 10.69 -2.32 -8.40
CA ALA A 275 9.88 -3.31 -7.68
C ALA A 275 9.45 -2.87 -6.28
N PHE A 276 8.21 -3.13 -5.90
CA PHE A 276 7.71 -2.89 -4.53
C PHE A 276 7.77 -1.44 -4.06
N ASN A 277 7.88 -0.46 -4.97
CA ASN A 277 7.86 0.95 -4.61
C ASN A 277 6.41 1.43 -4.40
N HIS A 278 6.24 2.41 -3.51
CA HIS A 278 5.02 3.20 -3.40
C HIS A 278 5.21 4.54 -4.11
N PHE A 279 4.51 4.70 -5.24
CA PHE A 279 4.35 5.97 -5.92
C PHE A 279 3.12 6.69 -5.32
N GLY A 280 3.43 7.59 -4.39
CA GLY A 280 2.49 8.26 -3.51
C GLY A 280 1.94 9.57 -4.06
N GLU A 281 1.41 10.39 -3.16
CA GLU A 281 0.73 11.65 -3.49
C GLU A 281 1.66 12.71 -4.10
N GLY A 282 1.09 13.64 -4.85
CA GLY A 282 1.79 14.79 -5.42
C GLY A 282 2.81 14.45 -6.51
N LEU A 283 2.73 13.25 -7.11
CA LEU A 283 3.56 12.87 -8.25
C LEU A 283 2.90 13.28 -9.57
N VAL A 284 3.69 13.77 -10.52
CA VAL A 284 3.17 14.18 -11.85
C VAL A 284 3.39 13.09 -12.90
N GLN A 285 4.64 12.63 -13.08
CA GLN A 285 5.03 11.77 -14.20
C GLN A 285 6.37 11.03 -13.98
N ARG A 286 6.73 10.16 -14.95
CA ARG A 286 8.02 9.45 -15.07
C ARG A 286 8.26 8.39 -13.98
N MET A 287 7.35 7.42 -13.85
CA MET A 287 7.41 6.35 -12.85
C MET A 287 7.46 4.93 -13.46
N PRO A 288 8.41 4.60 -14.35
CA PRO A 288 9.53 5.41 -14.84
C PRO A 288 9.27 6.10 -16.20
N ARG A 289 10.18 6.99 -16.64
CA ARG A 289 10.34 7.36 -18.06
C ARG A 289 11.62 6.72 -18.63
N CYS A 290 11.46 5.87 -19.64
CA CYS A 290 12.51 4.99 -20.13
C CYS A 290 12.97 5.31 -21.56
N ARG A 291 14.23 4.99 -21.88
CA ARG A 291 14.78 5.00 -23.24
C ARG A 291 15.66 3.79 -23.52
N HIS A 292 15.58 3.25 -24.74
CA HIS A 292 16.38 2.14 -25.28
C HIS A 292 16.31 0.78 -24.55
N GLY A 293 16.69 0.73 -23.27
CA GLY A 293 16.99 -0.51 -22.53
C GLY A 293 15.79 -1.40 -22.17
N TYR A 294 16.00 -2.23 -21.15
CA TYR A 294 15.05 -3.24 -20.68
C TYR A 294 14.62 -2.96 -19.24
N PHE A 295 13.32 -2.81 -19.05
CA PHE A 295 12.76 -2.35 -17.78
C PHE A 295 11.72 -3.34 -17.28
N HIS A 296 11.96 -3.84 -16.07
CA HIS A 296 10.99 -4.69 -15.38
C HIS A 296 10.30 -3.87 -14.29
N VAL A 297 9.03 -3.52 -14.50
CA VAL A 297 8.21 -2.75 -13.57
C VAL A 297 7.25 -3.72 -12.90
N VAL A 298 7.51 -4.10 -11.65
CA VAL A 298 6.85 -5.27 -11.04
C VAL A 298 6.40 -5.04 -9.61
N ASN A 299 5.13 -5.33 -9.32
CA ASN A 299 4.53 -5.24 -7.98
C ASN A 299 4.72 -3.89 -7.25
N ASN A 300 4.66 -2.78 -7.97
CA ASN A 300 4.62 -1.43 -7.39
C ASN A 300 3.17 -0.97 -7.15
N ASP A 301 2.96 -0.09 -6.17
CA ASP A 301 1.67 0.55 -5.88
C ASP A 301 1.68 2.00 -6.38
N TYR A 302 0.85 2.29 -7.37
CA TYR A 302 0.65 3.62 -7.92
C TYR A 302 -0.67 4.18 -7.43
N THR A 303 -0.58 5.16 -6.54
CA THR A 303 -1.77 5.77 -5.93
C THR A 303 -2.14 7.11 -6.54
N HIS A 304 -1.16 7.84 -7.12
CA HIS A 304 -1.38 9.14 -7.74
C HIS A 304 -0.41 9.35 -8.92
N TRP A 305 -0.88 10.08 -9.93
CA TRP A 305 -0.08 10.75 -10.96
C TRP A 305 -0.92 11.94 -11.49
N GLU A 306 -0.32 12.91 -12.15
CA GLU A 306 -1.08 14.04 -12.74
C GLU A 306 -1.05 14.04 -14.27
N MET A 307 -0.14 13.28 -14.89
CA MET A 307 -0.02 13.24 -16.35
C MET A 307 0.02 11.81 -16.89
N TYR A 308 0.96 10.99 -16.42
CA TYR A 308 1.04 9.56 -16.73
C TYR A 308 1.90 8.85 -15.67
N ALA A 309 1.77 7.53 -15.55
CA ALA A 309 2.65 6.75 -14.67
C ALA A 309 3.91 6.30 -15.41
N ILE A 310 3.77 5.48 -16.44
CA ILE A 310 4.89 4.85 -17.16
C ILE A 310 5.03 5.48 -18.54
N GLY A 311 6.24 5.90 -18.92
CA GLY A 311 6.45 6.50 -20.23
C GLY A 311 7.82 6.18 -20.83
N GLY A 312 8.06 6.70 -22.02
CA GLY A 312 9.34 6.51 -22.68
C GLY A 312 9.38 6.97 -24.12
N SER A 313 10.59 7.07 -24.65
CA SER A 313 10.93 7.43 -26.03
C SER A 313 12.10 6.57 -26.52
N ALA A 314 12.36 6.54 -27.82
CA ALA A 314 13.45 5.74 -28.41
C ALA A 314 13.41 4.23 -28.07
N ASN A 315 12.23 3.62 -28.27
CA ASN A 315 12.03 2.16 -28.30
C ASN A 315 12.53 1.37 -27.05
N PRO A 316 12.16 1.76 -25.82
CA PRO A 316 12.45 0.95 -24.64
C PRO A 316 11.58 -0.31 -24.63
N THR A 317 12.09 -1.38 -24.02
CA THR A 317 11.26 -2.55 -23.70
C THR A 317 10.76 -2.46 -22.27
N ILE A 318 9.45 -2.31 -22.09
CA ILE A 318 8.80 -2.18 -20.78
C ILE A 318 7.95 -3.41 -20.49
N ASN A 319 8.31 -4.11 -19.43
CA ASN A 319 7.57 -5.25 -18.91
C ASN A 319 6.89 -4.87 -17.59
N SER A 320 5.61 -4.49 -17.64
CA SER A 320 4.79 -4.22 -16.46
C SER A 320 4.10 -5.50 -15.98
N GLN A 321 4.33 -5.92 -14.73
CA GLN A 321 3.72 -7.13 -14.17
C GLN A 321 3.24 -6.98 -12.73
N GLY A 322 2.00 -7.38 -12.45
CA GLY A 322 1.45 -7.47 -11.10
C GLY A 322 1.45 -6.18 -10.30
N ASN A 323 1.53 -5.00 -10.92
CA ASN A 323 1.43 -3.70 -10.27
C ASN A 323 -0.03 -3.37 -9.92
N ARG A 324 -0.23 -2.35 -9.08
CA ARG A 324 -1.55 -1.77 -8.81
C ARG A 324 -1.55 -0.31 -9.26
N PHE A 325 -2.50 0.07 -10.12
CA PHE A 325 -2.67 1.42 -10.63
C PHE A 325 -4.04 1.96 -10.23
N LEU A 326 -4.08 2.92 -9.32
CA LEU A 326 -5.27 3.69 -9.00
C LEU A 326 -5.23 5.01 -9.75
N ALA A 327 -5.98 5.11 -10.85
CA ALA A 327 -6.01 6.34 -11.62
C ALA A 327 -6.61 7.51 -10.81
N PRO A 328 -6.11 8.74 -11.01
CA PRO A 328 -6.73 9.96 -10.51
C PRO A 328 -8.15 10.11 -11.04
N ASP A 329 -8.98 10.91 -10.39
CA ASP A 329 -10.36 11.16 -10.85
C ASP A 329 -10.42 11.91 -12.20
N ASP A 330 -9.38 12.67 -12.54
CA ASP A 330 -9.28 13.34 -13.82
C ASP A 330 -9.34 12.35 -14.99
N SER A 331 -10.31 12.57 -15.87
CA SER A 331 -10.51 11.81 -17.11
C SER A 331 -9.32 11.87 -18.07
N SER A 332 -8.50 12.93 -18.02
CA SER A 332 -7.34 13.09 -18.90
C SER A 332 -6.14 12.23 -18.47
N SER A 333 -6.16 11.74 -17.23
CA SER A 333 -5.06 11.00 -16.59
C SER A 333 -5.37 9.52 -16.36
N LYS A 334 -6.29 8.94 -17.15
CA LYS A 334 -6.67 7.51 -17.03
C LYS A 334 -5.68 6.58 -17.71
N GLU A 335 -4.97 7.05 -18.72
CA GLU A 335 -3.96 6.24 -19.39
C GLU A 335 -2.70 6.16 -18.50
N VAL A 336 -2.30 4.94 -18.16
CA VAL A 336 -1.09 4.66 -17.38
C VAL A 336 0.16 5.00 -18.21
N THR A 337 0.08 4.79 -19.52
CA THR A 337 1.20 4.83 -20.46
C THR A 337 1.32 6.15 -21.23
N LYS A 338 2.56 6.57 -21.51
CA LYS A 338 2.84 7.69 -22.43
C LYS A 338 4.02 7.40 -23.35
N HIS A 339 3.73 7.18 -24.63
CA HIS A 339 4.73 7.07 -25.69
C HIS A 339 5.11 8.49 -26.15
N GLU A 340 6.32 8.93 -25.80
CA GLU A 340 6.83 10.28 -26.08
C GLU A 340 7.67 10.29 -27.36
N ASP A 341 7.69 11.46 -28.02
CA ASP A 341 8.64 11.78 -29.11
C ASP A 341 8.59 10.83 -30.33
N ALA A 342 7.49 10.10 -30.53
CA ALA A 342 7.29 9.22 -31.68
C ALA A 342 5.81 9.20 -32.15
N PRO A 343 5.56 9.13 -33.47
CA PRO A 343 4.22 8.94 -34.01
C PRO A 343 3.73 7.50 -33.77
N GLU A 344 2.42 7.30 -33.88
CA GLU A 344 1.75 6.03 -33.56
C GLU A 344 2.22 4.84 -34.39
N ASP A 345 2.49 5.04 -35.67
CA ASP A 345 3.03 4.02 -36.57
C ASP A 345 4.44 3.56 -36.16
N GLU A 346 5.20 4.40 -35.46
CA GLU A 346 6.49 4.05 -34.90
C GLU A 346 6.35 3.34 -33.55
N TRP A 347 5.73 4.00 -32.54
CA TRP A 347 5.74 3.47 -31.18
C TRP A 347 4.90 2.20 -31.03
N ARG A 348 3.93 1.94 -31.92
CA ARG A 348 3.21 0.65 -31.95
C ARG A 348 4.13 -0.55 -32.14
N ASN A 349 5.35 -0.36 -32.65
CA ASN A 349 6.36 -1.40 -32.81
C ASN A 349 7.27 -1.61 -31.59
N TRP A 350 7.21 -0.71 -30.60
CA TRP A 350 7.93 -0.83 -29.34
C TRP A 350 7.35 -1.98 -28.50
N ASN A 351 8.08 -2.46 -27.49
CA ASN A 351 7.67 -3.67 -26.74
C ASN A 351 7.18 -3.28 -25.34
N TRP A 352 5.92 -2.86 -25.22
CA TRP A 352 5.32 -2.49 -23.93
C TRP A 352 4.16 -3.44 -23.62
N ARG A 353 4.25 -4.12 -22.48
CA ARG A 353 3.21 -5.02 -22.00
C ARG A 353 2.83 -4.78 -20.56
N SER A 354 1.58 -5.14 -20.25
CA SER A 354 1.02 -5.26 -18.91
C SER A 354 0.52 -6.69 -18.69
N GLU A 355 0.90 -7.32 -17.58
CA GLU A 355 0.53 -8.71 -17.26
C GLU A 355 0.15 -8.84 -15.77
N GLY A 356 -1.11 -9.14 -15.48
CA GLY A 356 -1.58 -9.31 -14.09
C GLY A 356 -1.66 -8.01 -13.27
N ASP A 357 -1.53 -6.85 -13.91
CA ASP A 357 -1.70 -5.54 -13.26
C ASP A 357 -3.17 -5.32 -12.83
N LEU A 358 -3.38 -4.69 -11.68
CA LEU A 358 -4.69 -4.27 -11.19
C LEU A 358 -4.93 -2.81 -11.58
N LEU A 359 -5.88 -2.58 -12.47
CA LEU A 359 -6.25 -1.26 -12.98
C LEU A 359 -7.54 -0.78 -12.30
N LEU A 360 -7.46 0.31 -11.55
CA LEU A 360 -8.55 0.85 -10.73
C LEU A 360 -8.94 2.26 -11.20
N ASN A 361 -10.17 2.67 -10.87
CA ASN A 361 -10.72 3.99 -11.21
C ASN A 361 -10.64 4.37 -12.69
N GLY A 362 -10.80 3.39 -13.59
CA GLY A 362 -10.75 3.60 -15.04
C GLY A 362 -9.34 3.66 -15.63
N ALA A 363 -8.29 3.35 -14.84
CA ALA A 363 -6.94 3.18 -15.37
C ALA A 363 -6.92 2.19 -16.55
N PHE A 364 -6.13 2.49 -17.58
CA PHE A 364 -5.86 1.53 -18.65
C PHE A 364 -4.41 1.63 -19.15
N PHE A 365 -3.92 0.54 -19.72
CA PHE A 365 -2.57 0.44 -20.26
C PHE A 365 -2.65 0.26 -21.77
N THR A 366 -1.95 1.10 -22.54
CA THR A 366 -1.88 0.98 -24.00
C THR A 366 -0.68 0.11 -24.39
N TYR A 367 -0.99 -1.08 -24.88
CA TYR A 367 -0.01 -2.06 -25.31
C TYR A 367 0.62 -1.68 -26.65
N SER A 368 1.88 -2.05 -26.84
CA SER A 368 2.59 -1.96 -28.12
C SER A 368 3.44 -3.22 -28.37
N GLY A 369 3.70 -3.49 -29.64
CA GLY A 369 4.54 -4.61 -30.08
C GLY A 369 3.73 -5.82 -30.57
N ALA A 370 4.29 -6.54 -31.54
CA ALA A 370 3.60 -7.62 -32.25
C ALA A 370 3.74 -8.98 -31.54
N GLY A 371 2.72 -9.39 -30.79
CA GLY A 371 2.36 -10.78 -30.49
C GLY A 371 3.43 -11.73 -29.90
N PRO A 372 3.19 -13.06 -29.89
CA PRO A 372 4.04 -14.07 -29.24
C PRO A 372 5.49 -14.19 -29.78
N ALA A 373 5.79 -13.57 -30.92
CA ALA A 373 7.07 -13.69 -31.64
C ALA A 373 8.25 -12.91 -31.02
N LYS A 374 8.04 -12.16 -29.92
CA LYS A 374 9.09 -11.42 -29.20
C LYS A 374 9.20 -11.79 -27.71
N SER A 375 8.88 -13.03 -27.33
CA SER A 375 9.09 -13.56 -25.97
C SER A 375 10.52 -13.36 -25.44
N SER A 376 11.52 -13.27 -26.32
CA SER A 376 12.94 -13.04 -26.00
C SER A 376 13.27 -11.61 -25.54
N SER A 377 12.54 -10.58 -25.99
CA SER A 377 12.76 -9.21 -25.47
C SER A 377 12.20 -9.08 -24.06
N TYR A 378 11.05 -9.68 -23.80
CA TYR A 378 10.45 -9.69 -22.47
C TYR A 378 11.21 -10.57 -21.48
N SER A 379 11.88 -11.64 -21.93
CA SER A 379 12.78 -12.39 -21.05
C SER A 379 13.98 -11.55 -20.60
N LYS A 380 14.56 -10.73 -21.50
CA LYS A 380 15.60 -9.74 -21.16
C LYS A 380 15.11 -8.62 -20.24
N ALA A 381 13.80 -8.32 -20.28
CA ALA A 381 13.13 -7.37 -19.39
C ALA A 381 12.40 -8.05 -18.21
N SER A 382 12.74 -9.30 -17.86
CA SER A 382 12.15 -10.02 -16.73
C SER A 382 13.24 -10.45 -15.76
N SER A 383 13.22 -9.83 -14.58
CA SER A 383 14.24 -9.99 -13.55
C SER A 383 13.77 -10.73 -12.29
N LEU A 384 12.46 -10.89 -12.10
CA LEU A 384 11.84 -11.72 -11.07
C LEU A 384 10.43 -12.17 -11.48
N ALA A 385 9.84 -13.10 -10.72
CA ALA A 385 8.45 -13.48 -10.90
C ALA A 385 7.52 -12.49 -10.19
N ALA A 386 6.49 -12.03 -10.89
CA ALA A 386 5.47 -11.15 -10.32
C ALA A 386 4.56 -11.91 -9.34
N ARG A 387 4.22 -11.27 -8.22
CA ARG A 387 3.14 -11.66 -7.32
C ARG A 387 1.79 -11.17 -7.87
N PRO A 388 0.64 -11.76 -7.46
CA PRO A 388 -0.66 -11.22 -7.84
C PRO A 388 -0.84 -9.79 -7.33
N SER A 389 -1.38 -8.91 -8.17
CA SER A 389 -1.58 -7.48 -7.87
C SER A 389 -2.49 -7.21 -6.67
N SER A 390 -3.36 -8.16 -6.31
CA SER A 390 -4.17 -8.11 -5.08
C SER A 390 -3.36 -8.06 -3.78
N HIS A 391 -2.09 -8.49 -3.82
CA HIS A 391 -1.18 -8.46 -2.66
C HIS A 391 -0.25 -7.23 -2.66
N VAL A 392 -0.30 -6.38 -3.69
CA VAL A 392 0.62 -5.24 -3.80
C VAL A 392 0.49 -4.32 -2.59
N VAL A 393 -0.73 -4.02 -2.14
CA VAL A 393 -0.93 -3.16 -0.96
C VAL A 393 -0.27 -3.79 0.27
N SER A 394 -0.47 -5.09 0.52
CA SER A 394 0.15 -5.76 1.67
C SER A 394 1.68 -5.88 1.56
N ILE A 395 2.22 -6.02 0.34
CA ILE A 395 3.66 -6.21 0.06
C ILE A 395 4.42 -4.88 0.15
N VAL A 396 3.85 -3.81 -0.41
CA VAL A 396 4.48 -2.48 -0.49
C VAL A 396 4.34 -1.73 0.83
N HIS A 397 3.18 -1.83 1.49
CA HIS A 397 2.93 -1.19 2.79
C HIS A 397 3.28 -2.10 3.96
N ALA A 398 3.99 -3.21 3.72
CA ALA A 398 4.49 -4.12 4.74
C ALA A 398 5.44 -3.36 5.70
N GLY A 399 4.90 -2.78 6.78
CA GLY A 399 5.72 -2.13 7.79
C GLY A 399 5.09 -1.01 8.60
N ASN A 400 4.07 -0.29 8.12
CA ASN A 400 3.61 0.94 8.81
C ASN A 400 2.40 0.72 9.74
N ILE A 401 1.55 -0.28 9.44
CA ILE A 401 0.39 -0.64 10.28
C ILE A 401 0.30 -2.18 10.36
N PRO A 402 0.74 -2.79 11.48
CA PRO A 402 0.78 -4.24 11.61
C PRO A 402 -0.59 -4.88 11.93
N ALA A 403 -1.54 -4.10 12.43
CA ALA A 403 -2.83 -4.61 12.87
C ALA A 403 -3.96 -3.56 12.84
N VAL A 404 -5.19 -4.04 12.66
CA VAL A 404 -6.42 -3.27 12.91
C VAL A 404 -7.15 -3.87 14.10
N ILE A 405 -7.44 -3.04 15.09
CA ILE A 405 -8.11 -3.45 16.33
C ILE A 405 -9.39 -2.64 16.47
N ALA A 406 -10.55 -3.31 16.48
CA ALA A 406 -11.84 -2.63 16.46
C ALA A 406 -12.60 -2.74 17.79
N PHE A 407 -13.27 -1.65 18.19
CA PHE A 407 -14.10 -1.55 19.39
C PHE A 407 -15.42 -0.86 19.08
N GLY A 408 -16.46 -1.17 19.87
CA GLY A 408 -17.73 -0.45 19.79
C GLY A 408 -18.94 -1.33 19.55
N ASP A 409 -19.75 -0.96 18.56
CA ASP A 409 -21.09 -1.51 18.33
C ASP A 409 -21.22 -2.38 17.06
N SER A 410 -22.45 -2.57 16.58
CA SER A 410 -22.78 -3.44 15.44
C SER A 410 -22.14 -3.02 14.12
N ILE A 411 -21.70 -1.77 13.97
CA ILE A 411 -20.98 -1.32 12.77
C ILE A 411 -19.62 -2.02 12.63
N LEU A 412 -19.03 -2.47 13.74
CA LEU A 412 -17.71 -3.09 13.77
C LEU A 412 -17.71 -4.53 14.31
N ASP A 413 -18.87 -5.08 14.70
CA ASP A 413 -18.99 -6.43 15.26
C ASP A 413 -18.88 -7.50 14.16
N THR A 414 -17.86 -8.35 14.28
CA THR A 414 -17.61 -9.45 13.36
C THR A 414 -18.08 -10.81 13.89
N GLY A 415 -18.77 -10.84 15.04
CA GLY A 415 -19.39 -12.02 15.63
C GLY A 415 -19.17 -12.22 17.14
N ASN A 416 -18.78 -11.20 17.92
CA ASN A 416 -18.60 -11.35 19.37
C ASN A 416 -19.90 -11.68 20.11
N ASN A 417 -21.05 -11.26 19.56
CA ASN A 417 -22.36 -11.57 20.12
C ASN A 417 -22.76 -13.05 19.97
N ASN A 418 -22.09 -13.83 19.11
CA ASN A 418 -22.49 -15.21 18.79
C ASN A 418 -22.59 -16.10 20.04
N TYR A 419 -21.73 -15.87 21.04
CA TYR A 419 -21.63 -16.68 22.25
C TYR A 419 -22.27 -16.04 23.50
N LEU A 420 -22.97 -14.91 23.36
CA LEU A 420 -23.68 -14.25 24.46
C LEU A 420 -25.11 -14.79 24.63
N MET A 421 -25.77 -14.60 25.75
CA MET A 421 -27.23 -14.83 25.85
C MET A 421 -27.94 -13.50 25.55
N THR A 422 -28.18 -13.19 24.28
CA THR A 422 -28.70 -11.89 23.81
C THR A 422 -29.65 -12.04 22.62
N LEU A 423 -30.57 -11.09 22.48
CA LEU A 423 -31.44 -10.92 21.32
C LEU A 423 -30.72 -10.20 20.15
N THR A 424 -29.58 -9.55 20.41
CA THR A 424 -28.83 -8.79 19.42
C THR A 424 -27.77 -9.69 18.76
N LYS A 425 -28.20 -10.78 18.12
CA LYS A 425 -27.33 -11.65 17.31
C LYS A 425 -27.86 -11.73 15.89
N VAL A 426 -26.93 -11.92 14.95
CA VAL A 426 -27.23 -12.03 13.51
C VAL A 426 -26.44 -13.17 12.87
N ASN A 427 -26.21 -14.25 13.62
CA ASN A 427 -25.55 -15.47 13.13
C ASN A 427 -26.53 -16.47 12.50
N PHE A 428 -27.56 -15.96 11.81
CA PHE A 428 -28.55 -16.75 11.11
C PHE A 428 -28.85 -16.17 9.72
N TYR A 429 -29.32 -17.02 8.81
CA TYR A 429 -29.72 -16.59 7.46
C TYR A 429 -30.88 -15.59 7.54
N PRO A 430 -30.87 -14.48 6.78
CA PRO A 430 -30.04 -14.21 5.60
C PRO A 430 -28.78 -13.36 5.84
N TYR A 431 -28.40 -13.07 7.07
CA TYR A 431 -27.15 -12.35 7.34
C TYR A 431 -25.95 -13.12 6.78
N GLY A 432 -24.96 -12.40 6.24
CA GLY A 432 -23.79 -13.00 5.61
C GLY A 432 -24.03 -13.76 4.29
N ARG A 433 -25.20 -13.63 3.66
CA ARG A 433 -25.53 -14.23 2.35
C ARG A 433 -24.54 -13.86 1.25
N ASP A 434 -24.05 -12.63 1.25
CA ASP A 434 -23.11 -12.09 0.25
C ASP A 434 -21.66 -12.11 0.74
N PHE A 435 -21.45 -12.52 2.00
CA PHE A 435 -20.12 -12.69 2.57
C PHE A 435 -19.34 -13.79 1.82
N VAL A 436 -18.01 -13.72 1.89
CA VAL A 436 -17.09 -14.63 1.16
C VAL A 436 -17.41 -16.11 1.44
N THR A 437 -17.74 -16.45 2.70
CA THR A 437 -18.08 -17.82 3.08
C THR A 437 -19.56 -18.17 2.88
N ARG A 438 -20.39 -17.21 2.45
CA ARG A 438 -21.85 -17.33 2.31
C ARG A 438 -22.55 -17.77 3.61
N ARG A 439 -21.95 -17.46 4.77
CA ARG A 439 -22.42 -17.84 6.10
C ARG A 439 -22.61 -16.62 6.99
N ALA A 440 -23.62 -16.70 7.85
CA ALA A 440 -23.88 -15.72 8.89
C ALA A 440 -22.81 -15.81 9.99
N THR A 441 -21.79 -14.95 9.92
CA THR A 441 -20.68 -14.93 10.89
C THR A 441 -20.98 -14.11 12.14
N GLY A 442 -22.12 -13.41 12.18
CA GLY A 442 -22.46 -12.44 13.23
C GLY A 442 -22.15 -10.99 12.84
N ARG A 443 -21.75 -10.73 11.58
CA ARG A 443 -21.71 -9.39 10.99
C ARG A 443 -23.12 -8.88 10.73
N PHE A 444 -23.40 -7.64 11.17
CA PHE A 444 -24.68 -6.97 10.97
C PHE A 444 -24.81 -6.43 9.54
N GLY A 445 -24.93 -7.34 8.58
CA GLY A 445 -25.03 -7.02 7.17
C GLY A 445 -25.20 -8.25 6.28
N ASN A 446 -25.34 -8.02 4.97
CA ASN A 446 -25.33 -9.08 3.98
C ASN A 446 -23.94 -9.66 3.74
N GLY A 447 -22.87 -8.91 3.99
CA GLY A 447 -21.50 -9.31 3.67
C GLY A 447 -20.44 -8.63 4.54
N ARG A 448 -19.37 -8.12 3.93
CA ARG A 448 -18.29 -7.41 4.66
C ARG A 448 -18.79 -6.10 5.27
N ILE A 449 -18.21 -5.74 6.42
CA ILE A 449 -18.53 -4.51 7.18
C ILE A 449 -17.27 -3.62 7.27
N PRO A 450 -17.36 -2.38 7.79
CA PRO A 450 -16.23 -1.45 7.85
C PRO A 450 -14.94 -2.04 8.43
N THR A 451 -15.01 -2.90 9.46
CA THR A 451 -13.82 -3.55 10.03
C THR A 451 -13.02 -4.36 8.99
N ASP A 452 -13.72 -5.12 8.13
CA ASP A 452 -13.07 -5.92 7.09
C ASP A 452 -12.49 -5.02 5.99
N LEU A 453 -13.31 -4.08 5.50
CA LEU A 453 -12.94 -3.20 4.40
C LEU A 453 -11.76 -2.29 4.75
N ILE A 454 -11.70 -1.81 6.00
CA ILE A 454 -10.56 -1.01 6.48
C ILE A 454 -9.31 -1.88 6.57
N ALA A 455 -9.37 -3.08 7.16
CA ALA A 455 -8.20 -3.96 7.26
C ALA A 455 -7.68 -4.41 5.89
N GLU A 456 -8.57 -4.67 4.92
CA GLU A 456 -8.22 -5.01 3.54
C GLU A 456 -7.60 -3.80 2.82
N GLY A 457 -8.22 -2.62 2.96
CA GLY A 457 -7.73 -1.38 2.36
C GLY A 457 -6.37 -0.94 2.87
N LEU A 458 -6.03 -1.28 4.13
CA LEU A 458 -4.72 -1.06 4.72
C LEU A 458 -3.71 -2.18 4.40
N GLY A 459 -4.10 -3.21 3.62
CA GLY A 459 -3.22 -4.32 3.25
C GLY A 459 -2.90 -5.29 4.39
N ILE A 460 -3.70 -5.33 5.45
CA ILE A 460 -3.40 -6.12 6.65
C ILE A 460 -3.98 -7.53 6.54
N LYS A 461 -5.28 -7.64 6.25
CA LYS A 461 -5.99 -8.91 6.04
C LYS A 461 -7.33 -8.68 5.35
N ASN A 462 -7.83 -9.70 4.66
CA ASN A 462 -9.10 -9.61 3.95
C ASN A 462 -10.32 -9.62 4.88
N ILE A 463 -10.26 -10.34 6.01
CA ILE A 463 -11.38 -10.53 6.93
C ILE A 463 -10.88 -10.44 8.37
N VAL A 464 -11.57 -9.67 9.22
CA VAL A 464 -11.21 -9.51 10.63
C VAL A 464 -12.06 -10.43 11.51
N PRO A 465 -11.48 -11.34 12.30
CA PRO A 465 -12.27 -12.21 13.15
C PRO A 465 -12.72 -11.52 14.44
N ALA A 466 -13.76 -12.07 15.06
CA ALA A 466 -14.21 -11.67 16.38
C ALA A 466 -13.26 -12.25 17.44
N TYR A 467 -12.88 -11.45 18.44
CA TYR A 467 -12.00 -11.90 19.51
C TYR A 467 -12.54 -13.12 20.28
N ARG A 468 -13.87 -13.21 20.43
CA ARG A 468 -14.52 -14.33 21.14
C ARG A 468 -14.76 -15.56 20.25
N SER A 469 -14.25 -15.58 19.01
CA SER A 469 -14.29 -16.78 18.18
C SER A 469 -13.42 -17.89 18.80
N PRO A 470 -13.93 -19.14 18.90
CA PRO A 470 -13.14 -20.29 19.36
C PRO A 470 -12.14 -20.77 18.31
N PHE A 471 -12.17 -20.20 17.10
CA PHE A 471 -11.34 -20.59 15.95
C PHE A 471 -10.33 -19.51 15.57
N LEU A 472 -9.84 -18.73 16.54
CA LEU A 472 -8.80 -17.74 16.29
C LEU A 472 -7.44 -18.40 16.02
N GLU A 473 -6.82 -18.05 14.90
CA GLU A 473 -5.46 -18.46 14.56
C GLU A 473 -4.43 -17.50 15.20
N PRO A 474 -3.18 -17.93 15.44
CA PRO A 474 -2.14 -17.04 15.95
C PRO A 474 -1.92 -15.80 15.08
N ASN A 475 -2.01 -15.97 13.75
CA ASN A 475 -1.88 -14.86 12.82
C ASN A 475 -3.02 -13.83 12.97
N ASP A 476 -4.23 -14.27 13.32
CA ASP A 476 -5.34 -13.35 13.57
C ASP A 476 -5.05 -12.42 14.73
N ILE A 477 -4.43 -12.96 15.79
CA ILE A 477 -4.00 -12.17 16.93
C ILE A 477 -2.93 -11.17 16.51
N LEU A 478 -1.89 -11.59 15.77
CA LEU A 478 -0.79 -10.72 15.33
C LEU A 478 -1.26 -9.52 14.48
N THR A 479 -2.29 -9.74 13.65
CA THR A 479 -2.78 -8.75 12.67
C THR A 479 -4.09 -8.08 13.08
N GLY A 480 -4.57 -8.35 14.29
CA GLY A 480 -5.69 -7.65 14.93
C GLY A 480 -7.07 -8.30 14.75
N VAL A 481 -7.99 -7.95 15.65
CA VAL A 481 -9.32 -8.56 15.83
C VAL A 481 -10.36 -7.48 16.15
N SER A 482 -11.65 -7.84 16.10
CA SER A 482 -12.72 -6.99 16.63
C SER A 482 -13.15 -7.42 18.03
N PHE A 483 -13.30 -6.45 18.93
CA PHE A 483 -13.93 -6.54 20.25
C PHE A 483 -15.34 -5.93 20.29
N ALA A 484 -15.76 -5.31 19.19
CA ALA A 484 -17.06 -4.66 19.10
C ALA A 484 -18.19 -5.68 19.32
N SER A 485 -19.29 -5.20 19.91
CA SER A 485 -20.44 -6.02 20.31
C SER A 485 -21.71 -5.35 19.82
N GLY A 486 -22.46 -6.01 18.96
CA GLY A 486 -23.68 -5.47 18.36
C GLY A 486 -24.67 -4.98 19.40
N GLY A 487 -25.26 -3.80 19.18
CA GLY A 487 -26.16 -3.16 20.15
C GLY A 487 -25.47 -2.45 21.31
N SER A 488 -24.15 -2.54 21.45
CA SER A 488 -23.46 -1.86 22.55
C SER A 488 -23.45 -0.33 22.39
N GLY A 489 -23.08 0.36 23.47
CA GLY A 489 -23.01 1.81 23.54
C GLY A 489 -22.12 2.28 24.68
N LEU A 490 -21.96 3.60 24.77
CA LEU A 490 -21.22 4.29 25.82
C LEU A 490 -21.99 4.30 27.14
N ASP A 491 -23.32 4.42 27.11
CA ASP A 491 -24.19 4.35 28.28
C ASP A 491 -24.34 2.87 28.72
N PRO A 492 -24.04 2.52 29.98
CA PRO A 492 -24.18 1.15 30.48
C PRO A 492 -25.62 0.62 30.36
N MET A 493 -26.63 1.50 30.35
CA MET A 493 -28.02 1.11 30.14
C MET A 493 -28.24 0.51 28.74
N THR A 494 -27.56 1.05 27.73
CA THR A 494 -27.66 0.59 26.34
C THR A 494 -27.28 -0.89 26.23
N ALA A 495 -26.15 -1.26 26.82
CA ALA A 495 -25.67 -2.63 26.81
C ALA A 495 -26.52 -3.54 27.71
N ARG A 496 -26.92 -3.05 28.90
CA ARG A 496 -27.71 -3.82 29.86
C ARG A 496 -29.08 -4.26 29.32
N ILE A 497 -29.80 -3.37 28.64
CA ILE A 497 -31.14 -3.69 28.09
C ILE A 497 -31.04 -4.73 26.97
N GLN A 498 -29.92 -4.77 26.24
CA GLN A 498 -29.72 -5.70 25.13
C GLN A 498 -28.98 -6.99 25.54
N GLY A 499 -28.38 -7.04 26.74
CA GLY A 499 -27.61 -8.20 27.20
C GLY A 499 -26.30 -8.39 26.41
N VAL A 500 -25.65 -7.29 26.03
CA VAL A 500 -24.45 -7.27 25.18
C VAL A 500 -23.24 -6.72 25.94
N ILE A 501 -22.04 -6.77 25.36
CA ILE A 501 -20.80 -6.34 26.03
C ILE A 501 -20.71 -4.82 25.97
N TRP A 502 -20.76 -4.15 27.12
CA TRP A 502 -20.62 -2.69 27.22
C TRP A 502 -19.26 -2.22 26.69
N VAL A 503 -19.20 -1.05 26.04
CA VAL A 503 -17.97 -0.57 25.36
C VAL A 503 -16.75 -0.55 26.31
N PRO A 504 -16.81 0.03 27.52
CA PRO A 504 -15.73 -0.09 28.50
C PRO A 504 -15.36 -1.53 28.89
N ASP A 505 -16.33 -2.46 28.95
CA ASP A 505 -16.04 -3.86 29.30
C ASP A 505 -15.28 -4.61 28.19
N GLN A 506 -15.30 -4.10 26.94
CA GLN A 506 -14.48 -4.63 25.84
C GLN A 506 -12.96 -4.48 26.12
N LEU A 507 -12.56 -3.57 27.01
CA LEU A 507 -11.17 -3.46 27.46
C LEU A 507 -10.68 -4.70 28.20
N ASN A 508 -11.57 -5.47 28.84
CA ASN A 508 -11.20 -6.71 29.51
C ASN A 508 -10.75 -7.76 28.47
N ASP A 509 -11.48 -7.87 27.37
CA ASP A 509 -11.11 -8.72 26.24
C ASP A 509 -9.80 -8.22 25.60
N PHE A 510 -9.60 -6.91 25.50
CA PHE A 510 -8.35 -6.34 24.97
C PHE A 510 -7.14 -6.62 25.87
N LYS A 511 -7.26 -6.50 27.20
CA LYS A 511 -6.19 -6.88 28.14
C LYS A 511 -5.84 -8.36 27.99
N ALA A 512 -6.84 -9.22 27.85
CA ALA A 512 -6.63 -10.64 27.59
C ALA A 512 -6.01 -10.89 26.20
N TYR A 513 -6.35 -10.10 25.19
CA TYR A 513 -5.71 -10.11 23.88
C TYR A 513 -4.24 -9.72 23.94
N ILE A 514 -3.86 -8.67 24.68
CA ILE A 514 -2.44 -8.29 24.85
C ILE A 514 -1.64 -9.45 25.47
N ALA A 515 -2.21 -10.15 26.47
CA ALA A 515 -1.57 -11.33 27.04
C ALA A 515 -1.38 -12.46 26.01
N LYS A 516 -2.39 -12.73 25.17
CA LYS A 516 -2.29 -13.71 24.07
C LYS A 516 -1.26 -13.27 23.03
N LEU A 517 -1.25 -11.99 22.65
CA LEU A 517 -0.32 -11.42 21.70
C LEU A 517 1.12 -11.58 22.21
N ASN A 518 1.37 -11.25 23.49
CA ASN A 518 2.67 -11.44 24.13
C ASN A 518 3.11 -12.91 24.13
N SER A 519 2.19 -13.85 24.37
CA SER A 519 2.48 -15.28 24.30
C SER A 519 2.84 -15.75 22.89
N ILE A 520 2.28 -15.12 21.84
CA ILE A 520 2.54 -15.49 20.44
C ILE A 520 3.85 -14.86 19.94
N THR A 521 4.11 -13.61 20.30
CA THR A 521 5.34 -12.91 19.90
C THR A 521 6.56 -13.44 20.64
N GLY A 522 6.39 -13.87 21.90
CA GLY A 522 7.46 -14.24 22.82
C GLY A 522 8.39 -13.07 23.16
N ASP A 523 7.92 -11.84 22.93
CA ASP A 523 8.71 -10.61 22.98
C ASP A 523 7.81 -9.41 23.31
N GLU A 524 8.03 -8.80 24.47
CA GLU A 524 7.25 -7.67 24.95
C GLU A 524 7.47 -6.39 24.13
N GLU A 525 8.69 -6.17 23.60
CA GLU A 525 8.99 -5.02 22.74
C GLU A 525 8.24 -5.16 21.41
N LYS A 526 8.24 -6.36 20.83
CA LYS A 526 7.48 -6.64 19.61
C LYS A 526 5.98 -6.48 19.84
N THR A 527 5.47 -6.94 20.98
CA THR A 527 4.07 -6.75 21.37
C THR A 527 3.73 -5.27 21.48
N ARG A 528 4.56 -4.49 22.18
CA ARG A 528 4.40 -3.04 22.30
C ARG A 528 4.44 -2.35 20.94
N SER A 529 5.35 -2.75 20.07
CA SER A 529 5.45 -2.23 18.70
C SER A 529 4.21 -2.53 17.86
N ILE A 530 3.66 -3.75 17.94
CA ILE A 530 2.40 -4.09 17.25
C ILE A 530 1.27 -3.19 17.76
N ILE A 531 1.11 -3.09 19.08
CA ILE A 531 0.03 -2.31 19.69
C ILE A 531 0.19 -0.80 19.39
N SER A 532 1.40 -0.25 19.46
CA SER A 532 1.62 1.19 19.21
C SER A 532 1.43 1.54 17.74
N ASN A 533 1.72 0.63 16.82
CA ASN A 533 1.59 0.86 15.38
C ASN A 533 0.24 0.42 14.80
N ALA A 534 -0.57 -0.33 15.55
CA ALA A 534 -1.91 -0.74 15.14
C ALA A 534 -2.87 0.46 15.02
N VAL A 535 -3.82 0.36 14.08
CA VAL A 535 -4.94 1.30 13.98
C VAL A 535 -6.11 0.81 14.82
N PHE A 536 -6.54 1.63 15.76
CA PHE A 536 -7.70 1.40 16.63
C PHE A 536 -8.91 2.05 16.00
N VAL A 537 -9.90 1.25 15.59
CA VAL A 537 -11.14 1.75 14.97
C VAL A 537 -12.27 1.66 15.99
N ILE A 538 -12.92 2.80 16.27
CA ILE A 538 -13.94 2.89 17.32
C ILE A 538 -15.25 3.41 16.74
N SER A 539 -16.35 2.69 16.98
CA SER A 539 -17.71 3.13 16.63
C SER A 539 -18.66 2.97 17.81
N ALA A 540 -19.06 4.07 18.44
CA ALA A 540 -19.96 4.05 19.58
C ALA A 540 -20.84 5.30 19.61
N GLY A 541 -22.03 5.20 20.22
CA GLY A 541 -23.00 6.30 20.32
C GLY A 541 -24.27 6.11 19.49
N ASN A 542 -24.25 5.25 18.47
CA ASN A 542 -25.43 5.01 17.62
C ASN A 542 -26.61 4.49 18.45
N ASN A 543 -26.36 3.45 19.25
CA ASN A 543 -27.38 2.80 20.09
C ASN A 543 -27.75 3.64 21.31
N ASP A 544 -26.81 4.44 21.84
CA ASP A 544 -27.07 5.33 22.98
C ASP A 544 -28.13 6.39 22.64
N ILE A 545 -28.13 6.87 21.40
CA ILE A 545 -29.15 7.78 20.89
C ILE A 545 -30.38 7.00 20.44
N ALA A 546 -30.21 6.05 19.51
CA ALA A 546 -31.33 5.38 18.83
C ALA A 546 -32.17 4.48 19.74
N ILE A 547 -31.54 3.83 20.72
CA ILE A 547 -32.20 2.89 21.63
C ILE A 547 -32.37 3.57 22.98
N THR A 548 -31.31 4.04 23.62
CA THR A 548 -31.39 4.44 25.03
C THR A 548 -32.05 5.80 25.24
N TYR A 549 -31.58 6.86 24.58
CA TYR A 549 -32.09 8.21 24.83
C TYR A 549 -33.57 8.37 24.48
N PHE A 550 -33.97 7.95 23.27
CA PHE A 550 -35.33 8.17 22.79
C PHE A 550 -36.36 7.19 23.36
N THR A 551 -35.97 5.95 23.68
CA THR A 551 -36.95 4.94 24.11
C THR A 551 -37.03 4.76 25.63
N ASN A 552 -36.07 5.28 26.40
CA ASN A 552 -36.05 5.12 27.86
C ASN A 552 -36.50 6.40 28.58
N PRO A 553 -37.69 6.41 29.22
CA PRO A 553 -38.20 7.57 29.94
C PRO A 553 -37.28 8.08 31.06
N ILE A 554 -36.47 7.20 31.66
CA ILE A 554 -35.55 7.60 32.75
C ILE A 554 -34.42 8.48 32.20
N ARG A 555 -33.99 8.26 30.95
CA ARG A 555 -32.88 9.01 30.34
C ARG A 555 -33.35 10.34 29.78
N ASN A 556 -34.42 10.37 28.99
CA ASN A 556 -34.90 11.61 28.39
C ASN A 556 -35.53 12.59 29.40
N THR A 557 -36.00 12.12 30.56
CA THR A 557 -36.48 13.01 31.65
C THR A 557 -35.34 13.54 32.51
N ARG A 558 -34.25 12.77 32.68
CA ARG A 558 -33.12 13.15 33.54
C ARG A 558 -32.08 14.01 32.83
N TYR A 559 -31.93 13.85 31.51
CA TYR A 559 -30.90 14.53 30.72
C TYR A 559 -31.48 15.24 29.51
N THR A 560 -31.12 16.51 29.37
CA THR A 560 -31.32 17.22 28.10
C THR A 560 -30.41 16.63 27.03
N ILE A 561 -30.79 16.78 25.76
CA ILE A 561 -29.98 16.36 24.59
C ILE A 561 -28.54 16.89 24.71
N PHE A 562 -28.37 18.15 25.12
CA PHE A 562 -27.05 18.76 25.31
C PHE A 562 -26.24 18.02 26.38
N SER A 563 -26.79 17.86 27.58
CA SER A 563 -26.09 17.18 28.68
C SER A 563 -25.80 15.70 28.41
N TYR A 564 -26.70 15.01 27.69
CA TYR A 564 -26.50 13.61 27.34
C TYR A 564 -25.39 13.44 26.30
N THR A 565 -25.35 14.31 25.29
CA THR A 565 -24.26 14.31 24.30
C THR A 565 -22.91 14.70 24.93
N ASP A 566 -22.89 15.58 25.94
CA ASP A 566 -21.67 15.87 26.73
C ASP A 566 -21.17 14.64 27.51
N LEU A 567 -22.10 13.88 28.13
CA LEU A 567 -21.76 12.62 28.81
C LEU A 567 -21.17 11.59 27.85
N MET A 568 -21.76 11.43 26.67
CA MET A 568 -21.24 10.50 25.65
C MET A 568 -19.81 10.88 25.23
N VAL A 569 -19.53 12.17 25.00
CA VAL A 569 -18.18 12.65 24.67
C VAL A 569 -17.19 12.37 25.81
N SER A 570 -17.60 12.61 27.06
CA SER A 570 -16.79 12.30 28.25
C SER A 570 -16.48 10.81 28.38
N TRP A 571 -17.44 9.93 28.10
CA TRP A 571 -17.23 8.48 28.10
C TRP A 571 -16.29 8.05 26.98
N THR A 572 -16.42 8.61 25.78
CA THR A 572 -15.47 8.37 24.68
C THR A 572 -14.06 8.79 25.08
N GLN A 573 -13.88 10.01 25.62
CA GLN A 573 -12.57 10.48 26.08
C GLN A 573 -11.95 9.52 27.11
N SER A 574 -12.75 9.06 28.08
CA SER A 574 -12.31 8.13 29.13
C SER A 574 -11.88 6.80 28.53
N PHE A 575 -12.65 6.27 27.58
CA PHE A 575 -12.34 5.02 26.90
C PHE A 575 -11.04 5.10 26.07
N ILE A 576 -10.83 6.19 25.33
CA ILE A 576 -9.60 6.40 24.56
C ILE A 576 -8.38 6.53 25.49
N LYS A 577 -8.51 7.20 26.64
CA LYS A 577 -7.44 7.27 27.65
C LYS A 577 -7.05 5.90 28.17
N GLU A 578 -8.02 5.02 28.44
CA GLU A 578 -7.74 3.64 28.87
C GLU A 578 -6.99 2.85 27.78
N LEU A 579 -7.40 2.95 26.52
CA LEU A 579 -6.68 2.32 25.39
C LEU A 579 -5.25 2.88 25.26
N TYR A 580 -5.08 4.19 25.40
CA TYR A 580 -3.76 4.85 25.37
C TYR A 580 -2.84 4.34 26.48
N ASN A 581 -3.38 4.18 27.69
CA ASN A 581 -2.64 3.62 28.83
C ASN A 581 -2.21 2.17 28.59
N LEU A 582 -2.93 1.44 27.72
CA LEU A 582 -2.59 0.09 27.29
C LEU A 582 -1.66 0.06 26.05
N GLY A 583 -1.18 1.20 25.59
CA GLY A 583 -0.17 1.32 24.53
C GLY A 583 -0.71 1.74 23.16
N ALA A 584 -2.02 1.90 22.99
CA ALA A 584 -2.60 2.33 21.72
C ALA A 584 -2.16 3.76 21.36
N ARG A 585 -1.86 4.02 20.08
CA ARG A 585 -1.42 5.36 19.61
C ARG A 585 -2.15 5.91 18.40
N LYS A 586 -2.78 5.09 17.56
CA LYS A 586 -3.44 5.54 16.31
C LYS A 586 -4.95 5.28 16.40
N PHE A 587 -5.76 6.33 16.59
CA PHE A 587 -7.21 6.20 16.84
C PHE A 587 -8.04 6.77 15.70
N ALA A 588 -8.84 5.93 15.03
CA ALA A 588 -9.86 6.31 14.07
C ALA A 588 -11.25 6.24 14.72
N ILE A 589 -11.79 7.39 15.12
CA ILE A 589 -13.01 7.49 15.94
C ILE A 589 -14.19 7.89 15.05
N MET A 590 -15.12 6.98 14.84
CA MET A 590 -16.27 7.15 13.95
C MET A 590 -17.39 7.93 14.61
N GLY A 591 -17.88 8.95 13.91
CA GLY A 591 -19.16 9.59 14.22
C GLY A 591 -20.35 8.64 14.01
N THR A 592 -21.50 9.03 14.56
CA THR A 592 -22.76 8.29 14.39
C THR A 592 -23.32 8.42 12.97
N LEU A 593 -24.12 7.44 12.56
CA LEU A 593 -24.85 7.45 11.28
C LEU A 593 -25.97 8.53 11.28
N PRO A 594 -26.59 8.86 10.13
CA PRO A 594 -27.82 9.65 10.09
C PRO A 594 -29.00 8.85 10.66
N LEU A 595 -29.07 8.76 11.99
CA LEU A 595 -29.95 7.86 12.75
C LEU A 595 -31.44 8.01 12.39
N GLY A 596 -31.89 9.22 12.11
CA GLY A 596 -33.26 9.48 11.68
C GLY A 596 -33.58 8.98 10.27
N CYS A 597 -32.57 8.77 9.44
CA CYS A 597 -32.73 8.23 8.09
C CYS A 597 -32.69 6.70 8.03
N LEU A 598 -32.21 6.04 9.10
CA LEU A 598 -32.21 4.58 9.18
C LEU A 598 -33.65 4.03 9.01
N PRO A 599 -33.84 2.89 8.33
CA PRO A 599 -35.20 2.40 8.04
C PRO A 599 -36.07 2.16 9.29
N GLY A 600 -35.46 1.85 10.44
CA GLY A 600 -36.17 1.72 11.72
C GLY A 600 -36.86 3.01 12.17
N ALA A 601 -36.34 4.18 11.82
CA ALA A 601 -36.95 5.47 12.08
C ALA A 601 -37.76 5.99 10.89
N SER A 602 -37.21 5.92 9.67
CA SER A 602 -37.81 6.56 8.49
C SER A 602 -39.04 5.84 7.95
N ASN A 603 -39.15 4.50 8.10
CA ASN A 603 -40.32 3.76 7.63
C ASN A 603 -41.61 4.18 8.34
N ALA A 604 -41.53 4.57 9.63
CA ALA A 604 -42.69 5.09 10.37
C ALA A 604 -43.21 6.42 9.80
N LEU A 605 -42.40 7.13 9.01
CA LEU A 605 -42.71 8.40 8.36
C LEU A 605 -42.80 8.27 6.83
N GLY A 606 -43.07 7.08 6.31
CA GLY A 606 -43.20 6.86 4.86
C GLY A 606 -41.89 7.05 4.08
N GLY A 607 -40.74 6.85 4.72
CA GLY A 607 -39.41 6.99 4.13
C GLY A 607 -38.77 8.37 4.32
N LEU A 608 -39.37 9.26 5.12
CA LEU A 608 -38.78 10.55 5.49
C LEU A 608 -37.85 10.40 6.71
N CYS A 609 -36.72 11.10 6.71
CA CYS A 609 -35.82 11.08 7.87
C CYS A 609 -36.44 11.77 9.10
N LEU A 610 -36.30 11.16 10.27
CA LEU A 610 -36.72 11.75 11.55
C LEU A 610 -35.71 12.81 12.02
N GLU A 611 -36.01 14.09 11.76
CA GLU A 611 -35.08 15.18 12.07
C GLU A 611 -34.67 15.31 13.54
N PRO A 612 -35.53 15.11 14.55
CA PRO A 612 -35.08 15.12 15.94
C PRO A 612 -33.92 14.15 16.21
N ALA A 613 -33.96 12.94 15.67
CA ALA A 613 -32.88 11.96 15.83
C ALA A 613 -31.60 12.39 15.10
N ASN A 614 -31.73 12.90 13.87
CA ASN A 614 -30.59 13.43 13.12
C ASN A 614 -29.98 14.68 13.77
N ALA A 615 -30.79 15.53 14.41
CA ALA A 615 -30.29 16.70 15.13
C ALA A 615 -29.42 16.30 16.33
N VAL A 616 -29.82 15.27 17.09
CA VAL A 616 -28.99 14.72 18.18
C VAL A 616 -27.71 14.10 17.63
N ALA A 617 -27.79 13.30 16.56
CA ALA A 617 -26.62 12.70 15.92
C ALA A 617 -25.62 13.76 15.45
N ARG A 618 -26.08 14.81 14.76
CA ARG A 618 -25.22 15.93 14.32
C ARG A 618 -24.60 16.68 15.50
N LEU A 619 -25.36 16.90 16.58
CA LEU A 619 -24.84 17.56 17.78
C LEU A 619 -23.73 16.74 18.43
N PHE A 620 -23.97 15.43 18.63
CA PHE A 620 -22.96 14.53 19.18
C PHE A 620 -21.73 14.47 18.28
N ASN A 621 -21.90 14.28 16.98
CA ASN A 621 -20.79 14.19 16.02
C ASN A 621 -19.92 15.45 16.01
N ARG A 622 -20.53 16.64 16.11
CA ARG A 622 -19.78 17.90 16.24
C ARG A 622 -18.93 17.93 17.50
N LYS A 623 -19.54 17.67 18.67
CA LYS A 623 -18.82 17.65 19.95
C LYS A 623 -17.74 16.57 19.98
N LEU A 624 -17.99 15.43 19.35
CA LEU A 624 -17.03 14.34 19.22
C LEU A 624 -15.84 14.77 18.35
N ALA A 625 -16.06 15.43 17.21
CA ALA A 625 -14.98 15.94 16.38
C ALA A 625 -14.11 16.97 17.11
N ASP A 626 -14.74 17.89 17.87
CA ASP A 626 -14.02 18.84 18.72
C ASP A 626 -13.17 18.12 19.78
N GLU A 627 -13.74 17.09 20.43
CA GLU A 627 -13.02 16.30 21.43
C GLU A 627 -11.88 15.48 20.84
N VAL A 628 -12.02 14.94 19.63
CA VAL A 628 -10.93 14.24 18.93
C VAL A 628 -9.75 15.19 18.69
N ASN A 629 -10.01 16.45 18.38
CA ASN A 629 -8.95 17.46 18.27
C ASN A 629 -8.28 17.73 19.63
N ASN A 630 -9.07 17.77 20.72
CA ASN A 630 -8.53 17.91 22.07
C ASN A 630 -7.67 16.71 22.49
N LEU A 631 -8.07 15.47 22.15
CA LEU A 631 -7.32 14.27 22.47
C LEU A 631 -5.89 14.30 21.93
N ASN A 632 -5.67 14.90 20.75
CA ASN A 632 -4.34 15.05 20.16
C ASN A 632 -3.39 15.92 20.98
N SER A 633 -3.90 16.92 21.73
CA SER A 633 -3.07 17.71 22.65
C SER A 633 -2.92 17.06 24.02
N MET A 634 -3.91 16.26 24.44
CA MET A 634 -3.93 15.59 25.75
C MET A 634 -3.11 14.30 25.81
N LEU A 635 -2.87 13.65 24.67
CA LEU A 635 -2.24 12.32 24.59
C LEU A 635 -0.95 12.36 23.76
N PRO A 636 0.20 12.76 24.34
CA PRO A 636 1.46 12.86 23.63
C PRO A 636 1.88 11.55 22.96
N GLY A 637 2.44 11.65 21.75
CA GLY A 637 2.87 10.50 20.96
C GLY A 637 1.74 9.67 20.37
N SER A 638 0.48 10.10 20.51
CA SER A 638 -0.67 9.50 19.83
C SER A 638 -1.24 10.44 18.77
N ARG A 639 -2.00 9.87 17.85
CA ARG A 639 -2.77 10.58 16.83
C ARG A 639 -4.19 10.04 16.80
N SER A 640 -5.15 10.95 16.91
CA SER A 640 -6.59 10.67 16.82
C SER A 640 -7.19 11.43 15.65
N ILE A 641 -8.02 10.75 14.87
CA ILE A 641 -8.79 11.33 13.75
C ILE A 641 -10.27 11.06 13.91
N TYR A 642 -11.08 12.06 13.55
CA TYR A 642 -12.53 11.92 13.46
C TYR A 642 -12.86 11.36 12.08
N VAL A 643 -13.65 10.28 12.07
CA VAL A 643 -14.13 9.62 10.86
C VAL A 643 -15.61 9.94 10.66
N ASP A 644 -15.92 10.66 9.59
CA ASP A 644 -17.29 11.06 9.27
C ASP A 644 -18.06 9.94 8.56
N MET A 645 -18.86 9.19 9.33
CA MET A 645 -19.80 8.22 8.79
C MET A 645 -21.17 8.82 8.44
N TYR A 646 -21.46 10.05 8.91
CA TYR A 646 -22.78 10.65 8.81
C TYR A 646 -23.05 11.17 7.40
N ASN A 647 -22.19 12.06 6.90
CA ASN A 647 -22.46 12.77 5.65
C ASN A 647 -22.37 11.86 4.43
N PRO A 648 -21.38 10.96 4.28
CA PRO A 648 -21.32 10.04 3.14
C PRO A 648 -22.56 9.14 3.05
N LEU A 649 -23.02 8.59 4.18
CA LEU A 649 -24.22 7.75 4.20
C LEU A 649 -25.50 8.57 3.95
N LEU A 650 -25.58 9.80 4.48
CA LEU A 650 -26.70 10.70 4.19
C LEU A 650 -26.76 11.05 2.69
N GLU A 651 -25.62 11.21 2.03
CA GLU A 651 -25.57 11.48 0.59
C GLU A 651 -26.07 10.28 -0.23
N LEU A 652 -25.78 9.05 0.17
CA LEU A 652 -26.37 7.86 -0.44
C LEU A 652 -27.91 7.82 -0.27
N VAL A 653 -28.41 8.26 0.88
CA VAL A 653 -29.86 8.33 1.14
C VAL A 653 -30.53 9.43 0.31
N LYS A 654 -29.89 10.60 0.18
CA LYS A 654 -30.44 11.74 -0.59
C LYS A 654 -30.33 11.55 -2.09
N ASN A 655 -29.24 10.95 -2.57
CA ASN A 655 -28.91 10.81 -3.98
C ASN A 655 -28.60 9.35 -4.38
N PRO A 656 -29.50 8.39 -4.10
CA PRO A 656 -29.22 6.95 -4.21
C PRO A 656 -28.83 6.51 -5.63
N LEU A 657 -29.47 7.09 -6.64
CA LEU A 657 -29.23 6.71 -8.04
C LEU A 657 -27.80 7.04 -8.51
N ARG A 658 -27.13 8.05 -7.93
CA ARG A 658 -25.74 8.40 -8.29
C ARG A 658 -24.77 7.26 -8.02
N SER A 659 -25.07 6.41 -7.04
CA SER A 659 -24.25 5.27 -6.64
C SER A 659 -24.90 3.92 -6.99
N GLY A 660 -25.93 3.93 -7.85
CA GLY A 660 -26.61 2.72 -8.33
C GLY A 660 -27.67 2.13 -7.39
N PHE A 661 -28.05 2.84 -6.32
CA PHE A 661 -29.10 2.41 -5.41
C PHE A 661 -30.49 2.80 -5.92
N ILE A 662 -31.46 1.89 -5.81
CA ILE A 662 -32.86 2.15 -6.18
C ILE A 662 -33.75 2.46 -4.98
N SER A 663 -33.29 2.14 -3.77
CA SER A 663 -34.06 2.36 -2.55
C SER A 663 -33.18 2.92 -1.44
N PRO A 664 -33.41 4.20 -1.05
CA PRO A 664 -32.63 4.85 -0.01
C PRO A 664 -33.10 4.51 1.41
N THR A 665 -34.38 4.17 1.60
CA THR A 665 -34.99 4.02 2.94
C THR A 665 -35.73 2.70 3.15
N ARG A 666 -36.09 1.97 2.09
CA ARG A 666 -36.54 0.57 2.25
C ARG A 666 -35.31 -0.32 2.38
N PRO A 667 -35.22 -1.18 3.41
CA PRO A 667 -34.11 -2.10 3.54
C PRO A 667 -34.29 -3.31 2.62
N CYS A 668 -33.19 -3.99 2.29
CA CYS A 668 -33.24 -5.25 1.54
C CYS A 668 -33.88 -6.38 2.35
N CYS A 669 -33.67 -6.43 3.66
CA CYS A 669 -34.08 -7.54 4.53
C CYS A 669 -34.69 -7.07 5.86
N CYS A 670 -35.36 -8.03 6.51
CA CYS A 670 -35.36 -8.18 7.96
C CYS A 670 -36.11 -7.06 8.68
N ALA A 671 -37.06 -6.45 7.97
CA ALA A 671 -37.95 -5.42 8.45
C ALA A 671 -39.39 -5.80 8.12
N PRO A 672 -40.39 -5.28 8.85
CA PRO A 672 -41.80 -5.46 8.47
C PRO A 672 -42.11 -5.04 7.02
N ALA A 673 -41.40 -4.04 6.50
CA ALA A 673 -41.50 -3.58 5.11
C ALA A 673 -40.78 -4.49 4.07
N ALA A 674 -39.99 -5.46 4.53
CA ALA A 674 -39.24 -6.42 3.72
C ALA A 674 -39.25 -7.82 4.39
N PRO A 675 -40.43 -8.48 4.46
CA PRO A 675 -40.56 -9.79 5.11
C PRO A 675 -39.83 -10.90 4.34
N ILE A 676 -39.64 -10.69 3.02
CA ILE A 676 -38.82 -11.53 2.16
C ILE A 676 -37.58 -10.70 1.78
N PRO A 677 -36.36 -11.22 2.01
CA PRO A 677 -35.14 -10.53 1.61
C PRO A 677 -35.11 -10.26 0.11
N CYS A 678 -34.64 -9.08 -0.29
CA CYS A 678 -34.47 -8.72 -1.68
C CYS A 678 -33.47 -9.66 -2.39
N LEU A 679 -33.62 -9.82 -3.71
CA LEU A 679 -32.75 -10.68 -4.52
C LEU A 679 -31.32 -10.12 -4.64
N ASP A 680 -31.19 -8.80 -4.78
CA ASP A 680 -29.91 -8.12 -5.00
C ASP A 680 -29.73 -6.99 -3.97
N ALA A 681 -28.91 -7.25 -2.96
CA ALA A 681 -28.63 -6.30 -1.88
C ALA A 681 -27.80 -5.09 -2.33
N SER A 682 -27.09 -5.17 -3.47
CA SER A 682 -26.25 -4.08 -3.97
C SER A 682 -27.06 -2.88 -4.47
N ARG A 683 -28.38 -3.07 -4.67
CA ARG A 683 -29.30 -2.00 -5.10
C ARG A 683 -29.94 -1.25 -3.93
N TYR A 684 -29.63 -1.62 -2.69
CA TYR A 684 -30.22 -1.05 -1.49
C TYR A 684 -29.13 -0.42 -0.61
N VAL A 685 -29.39 0.79 -0.10
CA VAL A 685 -28.48 1.47 0.83
C VAL A 685 -28.39 0.68 2.14
N PHE A 686 -29.54 0.21 2.64
CA PHE A 686 -29.64 -0.53 3.91
C PHE A 686 -29.89 -2.02 3.70
N TRP A 687 -29.19 -2.83 4.49
CA TRP A 687 -29.44 -4.26 4.58
C TRP A 687 -30.67 -4.56 5.45
N ASP A 688 -30.72 -4.01 6.66
CA ASP A 688 -31.85 -4.18 7.59
C ASP A 688 -32.33 -2.82 8.14
N ILE A 689 -33.06 -2.83 9.27
CA ILE A 689 -33.62 -1.60 9.85
C ILE A 689 -32.59 -0.57 10.32
N ALA A 690 -31.32 -0.94 10.46
CA ALA A 690 -30.28 -0.07 11.03
C ALA A 690 -28.98 -0.08 10.23
N HIS A 691 -28.63 -1.19 9.59
CA HIS A 691 -27.29 -1.41 9.07
C HIS A 691 -27.22 -1.22 7.54
N PRO A 692 -26.25 -0.43 7.03
CA PRO A 692 -25.94 -0.35 5.60
C PRO A 692 -25.62 -1.71 4.96
N SER A 693 -25.84 -1.83 3.65
CA SER A 693 -25.38 -2.99 2.87
C SER A 693 -23.86 -2.97 2.66
N GLU A 694 -23.25 -4.12 2.33
CA GLU A 694 -21.83 -4.16 1.95
C GLU A 694 -21.54 -3.18 0.79
N LYS A 695 -22.45 -3.05 -0.17
CA LYS A 695 -22.27 -2.11 -1.30
C LYS A 695 -22.23 -0.67 -0.83
N ALA A 696 -23.08 -0.28 0.12
CA ALA A 696 -23.04 1.06 0.71
C ALA A 696 -21.71 1.31 1.44
N TYR A 697 -21.22 0.34 2.20
CA TYR A 697 -19.91 0.43 2.84
C TYR A 697 -18.76 0.52 1.82
N GLN A 698 -18.77 -0.29 0.76
CA GLN A 698 -17.79 -0.22 -0.32
C GLN A 698 -17.76 1.15 -1.02
N THR A 699 -18.87 1.90 -0.99
CA THR A 699 -18.92 3.26 -1.54
C THR A 699 -18.34 4.31 -0.59
N ILE A 700 -18.54 4.18 0.73
CA ILE A 700 -18.16 5.23 1.70
C ILE A 700 -16.82 5.00 2.43
N ILE A 701 -16.31 3.76 2.46
CA ILE A 701 -15.07 3.41 3.18
C ILE A 701 -13.77 3.78 2.44
N PRO A 702 -13.65 3.80 1.10
CA PRO A 702 -12.39 4.15 0.43
C PRO A 702 -11.77 5.51 0.84
N PRO A 703 -12.53 6.61 0.94
CA PRO A 703 -11.99 7.88 1.45
C PRO A 703 -11.54 7.79 2.92
N ILE A 704 -12.18 6.94 3.72
CA ILE A 704 -11.81 6.71 5.12
C ILE A 704 -10.47 5.96 5.20
N ILE A 705 -10.25 4.97 4.34
CA ILE A 705 -8.96 4.28 4.23
C ILE A 705 -7.86 5.29 3.88
N GLN A 706 -8.10 6.16 2.89
CA GLN A 706 -7.14 7.20 2.51
C GLN A 706 -6.84 8.14 3.68
N GLN A 707 -7.87 8.59 4.40
CA GLN A 707 -7.70 9.43 5.59
C GLN A 707 -6.84 8.74 6.67
N ILE A 708 -7.10 7.45 6.93
CA ILE A 708 -6.33 6.64 7.89
C ILE A 708 -4.88 6.51 7.43
N GLN A 709 -4.63 6.19 6.16
CA GLN A 709 -3.29 6.08 5.59
C GLN A 709 -2.54 7.41 5.73
N GLN A 710 -3.09 8.53 5.26
CA GLN A 710 -2.45 9.84 5.35
C GLN A 710 -2.19 10.30 6.78
N SER A 711 -3.03 9.89 7.73
CA SER A 711 -2.92 10.34 9.12
C SER A 711 -1.97 9.49 9.96
N PHE A 712 -1.68 8.27 9.55
CA PHE A 712 -0.96 7.27 10.35
C PHE A 712 0.19 6.56 9.63
N ALA A 713 0.43 6.87 8.35
CA ALA A 713 1.55 6.37 7.55
C ALA A 713 2.89 6.83 8.10
#